data_AF-A0A8T2LN36-F1
#
_entry.id   AF-A0A8T2LN36-F1
#
_cell.length_a   1.000
_cell.length_b   1.000
_cell.length_c   1.000
_cell.angle_alpha   90.00
_cell.angle_beta   90.00
_cell.angle_gamma   90.00
#
_symmetry.space_group_name_H-M   'P 1'
#
loop_
_entity.id
_entity.type
_entity.pdbx_description
1 polymer ?
#
loop_
_entity_poly.entity_id
_entity_poly.type
_entity_poly.pdbx_seq_one_letter_code
_entity_poly.pdbx_strand_id
1 'polypeptide(L)'
;MYIFSDWQDCRVLSPTLLLCPSPPSIQSQQVSVQFKLNGNLYRGESHASYGLDLEEEEEPHTGHFLFEYVEDPQFYTANKEKLIKHHPGEPLLLVINKGPSQLDLTEEEYSVRIGSDICDITFNNEQMIYCTINRTLSSRTGELPVTVQVGNFHKQIAVVQMGGSELAIIVTVAVCCVLLLLCTVALVVYCTKSRRAERYWQKTLLQMEEMESQIREEIRKGFAELQTDMTDLTKELNRSQGIPFLEYKQFVTRTFFPKMCSDYERSLVQPVYENNPQGPRALPETHPLLQDWQPSNTARPNMEEGITLFSTLLNNKHFLITFVHALEQQKDFAVRDRCNLASLLTIALHGKLEYYTSIMKELLVDLIDASASKNPKLMLRRTESVVEKMLTNWMSICMYSYLKETVGEPFFLLLCAIKQQINKGSIDAITGKARYTLNEEWLLRENIEAKPLNINVSFQGFGMDSVSVRVMNTDTICQVKEKILEAFYKNLPFSQWPHEEDVDLEWFPGGGCSSRILQDLDNTSIMEDGRKKLNTVFHYKIPEGASLAMSMKDKRENTLGRAKDLDTEKYVHLVPPHDELIEPKKSHRHSHRKKVLPEIYLTRLLSTKGTLQKFLDDLFQAILSIPQEKPPLAVKYFFDFLEEQADKRGITDPDTLHIWKTNSLPLRFWVNILKNPQFVFDIDKTDHMDACLSVIAQAFIDACSISDLQLGKDSPTNKLLYAKEIPEYKKRVQCFYKQIQEMAPLSEQEMNAHLAEESRKYRNEFNTNLALTEIYKYAKRYRTQVVNALDSNPTARRTQLQHRFEQVIALVEDNIYECCSEA
;
A
#
# COMPACT_ATOMS: atom_id res chain seq x y z
N MET A 1 49.14 -82.30 -94.40
CA MET A 1 49.82 -80.99 -94.32
C MET A 1 49.34 -80.35 -93.03
N TYR A 2 50.14 -80.37 -91.96
CA TYR A 2 49.72 -79.82 -90.66
C TYR A 2 50.22 -78.39 -90.57
N ILE A 3 49.29 -77.42 -90.51
CA ILE A 3 49.62 -76.00 -90.47
C ILE A 3 49.39 -75.47 -89.06
N PHE A 4 50.46 -75.07 -88.39
CA PHE A 4 50.39 -74.39 -87.10
C PHE A 4 50.63 -72.88 -87.33
N SER A 5 49.61 -72.06 -87.05
CA SER A 5 49.82 -70.69 -86.61
C SER A 5 49.75 -70.67 -85.09
N ASP A 6 50.38 -69.69 -84.43
CA ASP A 6 50.61 -69.70 -82.98
C ASP A 6 49.33 -69.71 -82.10
N TRP A 7 48.14 -69.76 -82.70
CA TRP A 7 46.87 -69.88 -81.99
C TRP A 7 45.89 -70.80 -82.76
N GLN A 8 45.82 -72.06 -82.33
CA GLN A 8 44.84 -73.12 -82.68
C GLN A 8 44.94 -73.84 -84.04
N ASP A 9 44.59 -75.13 -84.04
CA ASP A 9 44.65 -76.03 -85.20
C ASP A 9 43.57 -75.70 -86.24
N CYS A 10 43.98 -75.33 -87.46
CA CYS A 10 43.07 -75.15 -88.59
C CYS A 10 42.54 -76.48 -89.14
N ARG A 11 41.23 -76.57 -89.39
CA ARG A 11 40.58 -77.76 -89.94
C ARG A 11 40.52 -77.66 -91.46
N VAL A 12 41.18 -78.58 -92.15
CA VAL A 12 41.11 -78.70 -93.62
C VAL A 12 39.73 -79.24 -94.00
N LEU A 13 38.93 -78.44 -94.72
CA LEU A 13 37.62 -78.86 -95.21
C LEU A 13 37.70 -79.40 -96.64
N SER A 14 38.62 -78.89 -97.46
CA SER A 14 38.89 -79.37 -98.81
C SER A 14 40.34 -79.04 -99.23
N PRO A 15 40.83 -79.53 -100.38
CA PRO A 15 42.18 -79.20 -100.88
C PRO A 15 42.41 -77.71 -101.11
N THR A 16 41.34 -76.91 -101.22
CA THR A 16 41.39 -75.46 -101.49
C THR A 16 40.83 -74.59 -100.36
N LEU A 17 40.22 -75.19 -99.32
CA LEU A 17 39.56 -74.46 -98.23
C LEU A 17 39.99 -75.00 -96.86
N LEU A 18 40.54 -74.12 -96.03
CA LEU A 18 40.79 -74.36 -94.61
C LEU A 18 39.92 -73.44 -93.77
N LEU A 19 39.46 -73.96 -92.63
CA LEU A 19 38.75 -73.17 -91.62
C LEU A 19 39.59 -73.13 -90.35
N CYS A 20 40.10 -71.95 -90.02
CA CYS A 20 40.93 -71.69 -88.85
C CYS A 20 40.10 -70.98 -87.78
N PRO A 21 39.88 -71.57 -86.60
CA PRO A 21 39.24 -70.85 -85.51
C PRO A 21 40.15 -69.73 -85.02
N SER A 22 39.63 -68.52 -84.94
CA SER A 22 40.35 -67.40 -84.35
C SER A 22 40.20 -67.40 -82.82
N PRO A 23 41.23 -66.93 -82.07
CA PRO A 23 41.07 -66.59 -80.68
C PRO A 23 40.13 -65.37 -80.52
N PRO A 24 39.34 -65.29 -79.43
CA PRO A 24 38.51 -64.13 -79.17
C PRO A 24 39.37 -62.87 -78.98
N SER A 25 39.05 -61.77 -79.67
CA SER A 25 39.77 -60.49 -79.58
C SER A 25 38.83 -59.39 -79.09
N ILE A 26 39.26 -58.68 -78.04
CA ILE A 26 38.46 -57.61 -77.41
C ILE A 26 38.80 -56.24 -78.02
N GLN A 27 39.88 -56.15 -78.80
CA GLN A 27 40.35 -54.92 -79.45
C GLN A 27 40.67 -55.17 -80.91
N SER A 28 40.41 -54.17 -81.76
CA SER A 28 40.83 -54.23 -83.15
C SER A 28 42.36 -54.13 -83.21
N GLN A 29 43.00 -55.17 -83.70
CA GLN A 29 44.46 -55.22 -83.79
C GLN A 29 44.91 -55.94 -85.05
N GLN A 30 45.93 -55.36 -85.70
CA GLN A 30 46.60 -56.01 -86.81
C GLN A 30 47.60 -57.01 -86.23
N VAL A 31 47.32 -58.29 -86.42
CA VAL A 31 48.15 -59.37 -85.91
C VAL A 31 48.90 -59.99 -87.08
N SER A 32 50.20 -60.06 -86.90
CA SER A 32 51.08 -60.73 -87.82
C SER A 32 51.09 -62.23 -87.52
N VAL A 33 50.56 -63.02 -88.44
CA VAL A 33 50.41 -64.47 -88.32
C VAL A 33 51.42 -65.17 -89.22
N GLN A 34 52.15 -66.12 -88.64
CA GLN A 34 53.03 -67.03 -89.36
C GLN A 34 52.28 -68.33 -89.63
N PHE A 35 52.25 -68.77 -90.88
CA PHE A 35 51.74 -70.11 -91.22
C PHE A 35 52.89 -71.08 -91.36
N LYS A 36 52.90 -72.18 -90.58
CA LYS A 36 53.91 -73.24 -90.73
C LYS A 36 53.33 -74.48 -91.39
N LEU A 37 53.51 -74.69 -92.69
CA LEU A 37 53.08 -75.90 -93.39
C LEU A 37 54.02 -77.08 -93.08
N ASN A 38 53.50 -78.15 -92.48
CA ASN A 38 54.28 -79.33 -92.05
C ASN A 38 55.49 -78.98 -91.16
N GLY A 39 55.34 -77.97 -90.30
CA GLY A 39 56.41 -77.51 -89.40
C GLY A 39 57.39 -76.51 -90.02
N ASN A 40 57.33 -76.27 -91.33
CA ASN A 40 58.17 -75.27 -92.00
C ASN A 40 57.42 -73.96 -92.20
N LEU A 41 58.04 -72.85 -91.82
CA LEU A 41 57.48 -71.50 -92.00
C LEU A 41 57.24 -71.22 -93.48
N TYR A 42 55.98 -70.97 -93.84
CA TYR A 42 55.58 -70.58 -95.17
C TYR A 42 55.96 -69.12 -95.41
N ARG A 43 56.99 -68.90 -96.23
CA ARG A 43 57.47 -67.55 -96.56
C ARG A 43 56.84 -66.94 -97.82
N GLY A 44 55.84 -67.61 -98.40
CA GLY A 44 55.37 -67.28 -99.75
C GLY A 44 56.46 -67.55 -100.80
N GLU A 45 56.07 -67.63 -102.07
CA GLU A 45 57.03 -67.79 -103.17
C GLU A 45 57.73 -66.45 -103.45
N SER A 46 58.95 -66.27 -102.93
CA SER A 46 59.81 -65.14 -103.33
C SER A 46 60.71 -65.60 -104.49
N HIS A 47 60.25 -65.33 -105.71
CA HIS A 47 61.11 -65.37 -106.90
C HIS A 47 62.02 -64.13 -106.90
N ALA A 48 63.33 -64.37 -106.86
CA ALA A 48 64.38 -63.37 -107.09
C ALA A 48 64.82 -63.38 -108.57
N SER A 49 65.21 -62.22 -109.11
CA SER A 49 66.10 -62.00 -110.28
C SER A 49 65.64 -62.54 -111.66
N TYR A 50 65.78 -61.82 -112.79
CA TYR A 50 66.89 -60.99 -113.25
C TYR A 50 66.50 -59.81 -114.18
N GLY A 51 67.16 -58.66 -113.98
CA GLY A 51 67.43 -57.57 -114.94
C GLY A 51 66.37 -56.46 -115.01
N LEU A 52 66.65 -55.17 -114.82
CA LEU A 52 67.89 -54.39 -114.66
C LEU A 52 67.56 -53.12 -113.84
N ASP A 53 68.52 -52.75 -113.00
CA ASP A 53 68.94 -51.41 -112.56
C ASP A 53 68.08 -50.51 -111.65
N LEU A 54 68.74 -50.25 -110.50
CA LEU A 54 68.81 -49.04 -109.66
C LEU A 54 67.52 -48.67 -108.89
N GLU A 55 67.51 -48.32 -107.61
CA GLU A 55 68.49 -48.04 -106.56
C GLU A 55 67.67 -48.01 -105.24
N GLU A 56 68.31 -48.41 -104.14
CA GLU A 56 68.10 -47.97 -102.74
C GLU A 56 66.68 -47.81 -102.14
N GLU A 57 66.30 -48.71 -101.23
CA GLU A 57 66.19 -48.51 -99.76
C GLU A 57 65.42 -49.69 -99.11
N GLU A 58 65.65 -49.89 -97.80
CA GLU A 58 65.29 -51.06 -96.99
C GLU A 58 63.79 -51.41 -96.92
N GLU A 59 63.44 -52.71 -96.87
CA GLU A 59 62.26 -53.16 -96.11
C GLU A 59 62.36 -54.62 -95.60
N PRO A 60 62.12 -54.89 -94.30
CA PRO A 60 62.13 -56.23 -93.71
C PRO A 60 60.72 -56.88 -93.73
N HIS A 61 60.70 -58.22 -93.61
CA HIS A 61 59.55 -59.08 -93.22
C HIS A 61 58.84 -59.92 -94.31
N THR A 62 59.57 -60.79 -95.03
CA THR A 62 58.97 -61.88 -95.82
C THR A 62 58.75 -63.15 -94.99
N GLY A 63 57.52 -63.34 -94.50
CA GLY A 63 57.07 -64.55 -93.79
C GLY A 63 55.98 -64.35 -92.74
N HIS A 64 55.45 -63.14 -92.64
CA HIS A 64 54.50 -62.68 -91.66
C HIS A 64 53.29 -62.10 -92.40
N PHE A 65 52.12 -62.73 -92.26
CA PHE A 65 50.89 -62.29 -92.91
C PHE A 65 50.09 -61.44 -91.94
N LEU A 66 49.75 -60.22 -92.32
CA LEU A 66 48.97 -59.33 -91.48
C LEU A 66 47.48 -59.68 -91.62
N PHE A 67 46.86 -60.11 -90.52
CA PHE A 67 45.42 -60.23 -90.37
C PHE A 67 44.94 -59.11 -89.48
N GLU A 68 43.79 -58.53 -89.82
CA GLU A 68 43.13 -57.59 -88.94
C GLU A 68 42.05 -58.33 -88.15
N TYR A 69 42.22 -58.37 -86.83
CA TYR A 69 41.11 -58.70 -85.94
C TYR A 69 40.30 -57.44 -85.74
N VAL A 70 38.99 -57.57 -85.89
CA VAL A 70 38.02 -56.52 -85.58
C VAL A 70 37.34 -56.90 -84.27
N GLU A 71 37.01 -55.91 -83.43
CA GLU A 71 36.26 -56.15 -82.19
C GLU A 71 34.92 -56.87 -82.42
N ASP A 72 34.56 -57.74 -81.47
CA ASP A 72 33.25 -58.36 -81.41
C ASP A 72 32.13 -57.30 -81.44
N PRO A 73 31.01 -57.55 -82.15
CA PRO A 73 29.93 -56.58 -82.28
C PRO A 73 29.29 -56.29 -80.92
N GLN A 74 29.13 -55.00 -80.59
CA GLN A 74 28.52 -54.57 -79.34
C GLN A 74 27.02 -54.31 -79.50
N PHE A 75 26.24 -54.77 -78.53
CA PHE A 75 24.78 -54.58 -78.50
C PHE A 75 24.35 -54.03 -77.15
N TYR A 76 23.43 -53.06 -77.16
CA TYR A 76 22.81 -52.54 -75.95
C TYR A 76 21.36 -52.16 -76.24
N THR A 77 20.50 -52.26 -75.23
CA THR A 77 19.12 -51.74 -75.31
C THR A 77 19.14 -50.24 -75.61
N ALA A 78 18.09 -49.69 -76.22
CA ALA A 78 18.00 -48.25 -76.56
C ALA A 78 18.49 -47.29 -75.44
N ASN A 79 18.14 -47.58 -74.18
CA ASN A 79 18.50 -46.76 -73.01
C ASN A 79 19.69 -47.31 -72.18
N LYS A 80 20.39 -48.34 -72.67
CA LYS A 80 21.44 -49.10 -71.94
C LYS A 80 20.97 -49.67 -70.58
N GLU A 81 19.69 -49.96 -70.44
CA GLU A 81 19.10 -50.53 -69.24
C GLU A 81 19.45 -52.01 -69.11
N LYS A 82 20.01 -52.41 -67.96
CA LYS A 82 20.32 -53.82 -67.68
C LYS A 82 19.11 -54.61 -67.19
N LEU A 83 18.06 -53.91 -66.73
CA LEU A 83 16.84 -54.49 -66.17
C LEU A 83 15.61 -53.81 -66.78
N ILE A 84 14.82 -54.56 -67.52
CA ILE A 84 13.58 -54.10 -68.16
C ILE A 84 12.41 -54.60 -67.32
N LYS A 85 11.61 -53.70 -66.75
CA LYS A 85 10.40 -54.09 -66.03
C LYS A 85 9.26 -54.23 -67.02
N HIS A 86 8.63 -55.39 -67.05
CA HIS A 86 7.54 -55.67 -67.98
C HIS A 86 6.31 -56.21 -67.24
N HIS A 87 5.14 -55.75 -67.66
CA HIS A 87 3.86 -56.14 -67.09
C HIS A 87 3.23 -57.25 -67.95
N PRO A 88 2.64 -58.30 -67.34
CA PRO A 88 2.05 -59.40 -68.10
C PRO A 88 0.89 -58.92 -68.99
N GLY A 89 0.95 -59.19 -70.30
CA GLY A 89 -0.16 -58.99 -71.24
C GLY A 89 0.04 -57.91 -72.32
N GLU A 90 1.14 -57.13 -72.26
CA GLU A 90 1.50 -56.17 -73.31
C GLU A 90 2.52 -56.78 -74.30
N PRO A 91 2.44 -56.47 -75.61
CA PRO A 91 3.48 -56.90 -76.56
C PRO A 91 4.81 -56.22 -76.24
N LEU A 92 5.86 -57.01 -76.04
CA LEU A 92 7.20 -56.48 -75.77
C LEU A 92 7.92 -56.18 -77.09
N LEU A 93 8.11 -54.89 -77.38
CA LEU A 93 8.99 -54.40 -78.44
C LEU A 93 10.36 -54.10 -77.84
N LEU A 94 11.39 -54.82 -78.28
CA LEU A 94 12.77 -54.54 -77.89
C LEU A 94 13.48 -53.77 -79.00
N VAL A 95 14.11 -52.67 -78.59
CA VAL A 95 14.96 -51.86 -79.45
C VAL A 95 16.41 -52.05 -79.01
N ILE A 96 17.21 -52.64 -79.88
CA ILE A 96 18.61 -52.99 -79.62
C ILE A 96 19.48 -52.15 -80.55
N ASN A 97 20.31 -51.29 -79.99
CA ASN A 97 21.27 -50.51 -80.74
C ASN A 97 22.54 -51.32 -80.97
N LYS A 98 23.08 -51.19 -82.19
CA LYS A 98 24.36 -51.75 -82.61
C LYS A 98 25.45 -50.72 -82.34
N GLY A 99 26.54 -51.15 -81.70
CA GLY A 99 27.76 -50.37 -81.66
C GLY A 99 28.41 -50.28 -83.05
N PRO A 100 29.31 -49.32 -83.28
CA PRO A 100 30.07 -49.26 -84.53
C PRO A 100 30.88 -50.56 -84.69
N SER A 101 30.71 -51.23 -85.83
CA SER A 101 31.45 -52.45 -86.16
C SER A 101 31.91 -52.36 -87.61
N GLN A 102 33.12 -52.87 -87.88
CA GLN A 102 33.68 -52.98 -89.24
C GLN A 102 33.41 -54.37 -89.85
N LEU A 103 32.54 -55.16 -89.22
CA LEU A 103 32.11 -56.47 -89.73
C LEU A 103 30.96 -56.28 -90.73
N ASP A 104 31.12 -56.75 -91.97
CA ASP A 104 30.12 -56.68 -93.04
C ASP A 104 29.05 -57.78 -92.88
N LEU A 105 28.30 -57.71 -91.77
CA LEU A 105 27.33 -58.73 -91.34
C LEU A 105 26.00 -58.59 -92.10
N THR A 106 25.51 -59.70 -92.63
CA THR A 106 24.24 -59.74 -93.37
C THR A 106 23.04 -59.94 -92.43
N GLU A 107 21.83 -59.57 -92.88
CA GLU A 107 20.61 -59.64 -92.05
C GLU A 107 20.29 -61.05 -91.55
N GLU A 108 20.65 -62.09 -92.31
CA GLU A 108 20.41 -63.50 -91.97
C GLU A 108 21.31 -64.03 -90.82
N GLU A 109 22.34 -63.28 -90.41
CA GLU A 109 23.30 -63.70 -89.40
C GLU A 109 22.90 -63.30 -87.96
N TYR A 110 21.87 -62.47 -87.79
CA TYR A 110 21.40 -61.99 -86.49
C TYR A 110 20.25 -62.84 -85.94
N SER A 111 20.35 -63.24 -84.67
CA SER A 111 19.24 -63.86 -83.93
C SER A 111 19.13 -63.27 -82.53
N VAL A 112 17.92 -62.86 -82.13
CA VAL A 112 17.66 -62.32 -80.78
C VAL A 112 16.76 -63.28 -80.00
N ARG A 113 17.09 -63.55 -78.75
CA ARG A 113 16.35 -64.45 -77.86
C ARG A 113 16.04 -63.78 -76.52
N ILE A 114 14.87 -64.09 -75.96
CA ILE A 114 14.45 -63.70 -74.62
C ILE A 114 14.22 -64.99 -73.83
N GLY A 115 15.13 -65.33 -72.92
CA GLY A 115 15.15 -66.63 -72.25
C GLY A 115 15.32 -67.77 -73.25
N SER A 116 14.29 -68.61 -73.40
CA SER A 116 14.26 -69.71 -74.37
C SER A 116 13.59 -69.37 -75.71
N ASP A 117 12.93 -68.20 -75.79
CA ASP A 117 12.05 -67.86 -76.90
C ASP A 117 12.76 -66.97 -77.92
N ILE A 118 12.51 -67.20 -79.21
CA ILE A 118 13.10 -66.42 -80.31
C ILE A 118 12.26 -65.15 -80.49
N CYS A 119 12.93 -64.01 -80.63
CA CYS A 119 12.32 -62.71 -80.89
C CYS A 119 12.33 -62.45 -82.40
N ASP A 120 11.17 -62.22 -83.00
CA ASP A 120 11.04 -62.03 -84.44
C ASP A 120 11.55 -60.62 -84.80
N ILE A 121 12.62 -60.55 -85.59
CA ILE A 121 13.22 -59.29 -86.03
C ILE A 121 12.30 -58.66 -87.08
N THR A 122 11.75 -57.49 -86.76
CA THR A 122 10.81 -56.76 -87.63
C THR A 122 11.49 -55.66 -88.44
N PHE A 123 12.63 -55.16 -87.97
CA PHE A 123 13.43 -54.14 -88.66
C PHE A 123 14.90 -54.25 -88.26
N ASN A 124 15.79 -54.23 -89.26
CA ASN A 124 17.24 -54.30 -89.07
C ASN A 124 17.93 -53.27 -89.97
N ASN A 125 18.78 -52.41 -89.40
CA ASN A 125 19.65 -51.52 -90.16
C ASN A 125 21.06 -51.46 -89.55
N GLU A 126 21.95 -50.61 -90.05
CA GLU A 126 23.32 -50.49 -89.55
C GLU A 126 23.43 -50.03 -88.09
N GLN A 127 22.40 -49.34 -87.56
CA GLN A 127 22.45 -48.73 -86.23
C GLN A 127 21.62 -49.48 -85.17
N MET A 128 20.61 -50.26 -85.55
CA MET A 128 19.66 -50.85 -84.61
C MET A 128 18.85 -52.03 -85.17
N ILE A 129 18.36 -52.85 -84.26
CA ILE A 129 17.48 -54.00 -84.47
C ILE A 129 16.21 -53.78 -83.65
N TYR A 130 15.05 -53.95 -84.28
CA TYR A 130 13.77 -54.02 -83.61
C TYR A 130 13.31 -55.48 -83.66
N CYS A 131 13.03 -56.04 -82.50
CA CYS A 131 12.44 -57.36 -82.43
C CYS A 131 11.17 -57.32 -81.57
N THR A 132 10.18 -58.07 -82.00
CA THR A 132 8.92 -58.24 -81.27
C THR A 132 8.71 -59.71 -80.96
N ILE A 133 8.11 -59.99 -79.82
CA ILE A 133 7.70 -61.34 -79.46
C ILE A 133 6.18 -61.40 -79.42
N ASN A 134 5.59 -62.07 -80.41
CA ASN A 134 4.13 -62.16 -80.58
C ASN A 134 3.51 -63.38 -79.87
N ARG A 135 4.32 -64.20 -79.17
CA ARG A 135 3.82 -65.31 -78.35
C ARG A 135 3.90 -64.96 -76.87
N THR A 136 2.83 -65.29 -76.18
CA THR A 136 2.57 -65.06 -74.77
C THR A 136 3.74 -65.54 -73.88
N LEU A 137 4.56 -64.59 -73.39
CA LEU A 137 5.45 -64.78 -72.23
C LEU A 137 4.69 -65.08 -70.92
N SER A 138 3.41 -65.47 -71.02
CA SER A 138 2.40 -65.44 -69.96
C SER A 138 2.49 -66.58 -68.95
N SER A 139 3.53 -67.42 -69.01
CA SER A 139 3.65 -68.60 -68.13
C SER A 139 4.92 -68.60 -67.25
N ARG A 140 5.81 -67.61 -67.34
CA ARG A 140 7.06 -67.63 -66.55
C ARG A 140 7.16 -66.40 -65.65
N THR A 141 7.24 -66.65 -64.35
CA THR A 141 7.56 -65.66 -63.32
C THR A 141 9.06 -65.71 -63.03
N GLY A 142 9.72 -64.55 -63.03
CA GLY A 142 11.16 -64.45 -62.78
C GLY A 142 11.88 -63.45 -63.69
N GLU A 143 13.20 -63.48 -63.61
CA GLU A 143 14.13 -62.67 -64.42
C GLU A 143 14.55 -63.43 -65.68
N LEU A 144 14.21 -62.90 -66.86
CA LEU A 144 14.45 -63.54 -68.17
C LEU A 144 15.59 -62.81 -68.93
N PRO A 145 16.68 -63.48 -69.31
CA PRO A 145 17.80 -62.83 -69.99
C PRO A 145 17.48 -62.52 -71.46
N VAL A 146 17.87 -61.35 -71.95
CA VAL A 146 17.82 -60.97 -73.37
C VAL A 146 19.20 -61.17 -73.98
N THR A 147 19.29 -62.01 -75.02
CA THR A 147 20.56 -62.43 -75.63
C THR A 147 20.54 -62.18 -77.14
N VAL A 148 21.59 -61.57 -77.67
CA VAL A 148 21.83 -61.38 -79.11
C VAL A 148 22.89 -62.37 -79.57
N GLN A 149 22.63 -63.04 -80.68
CA GLN A 149 23.52 -64.02 -81.30
C GLN A 149 23.87 -63.55 -82.73
N VAL A 150 25.16 -63.61 -83.07
CA VAL A 150 25.71 -63.36 -84.41
C VAL A 150 26.72 -64.45 -84.72
N GLY A 151 26.40 -65.35 -85.67
CA GLY A 151 27.18 -66.56 -85.90
C GLY A 151 27.37 -67.38 -84.61
N ASN A 152 28.63 -67.55 -84.16
CA ASN A 152 28.97 -68.24 -82.90
C ASN A 152 29.04 -67.29 -81.68
N PHE A 153 28.98 -65.97 -81.87
CA PHE A 153 29.02 -65.00 -80.80
C PHE A 153 27.64 -64.91 -80.13
N HIS A 154 27.60 -64.96 -78.80
CA HIS A 154 26.37 -64.83 -78.00
C HIS A 154 26.60 -63.84 -76.85
N LYS A 155 25.75 -62.81 -76.73
CA LYS A 155 25.87 -61.79 -75.68
C LYS A 155 24.54 -61.50 -75.01
N GLN A 156 24.51 -61.62 -73.69
CA GLN A 156 23.38 -61.13 -72.88
C GLN A 156 23.48 -59.62 -72.69
N ILE A 157 22.42 -58.90 -73.04
CA ILE A 157 22.37 -57.43 -73.05
C ILE A 157 21.49 -56.83 -71.94
N ALA A 158 20.46 -57.56 -71.49
CA ALA A 158 19.55 -57.11 -70.44
C ALA A 158 18.85 -58.30 -69.77
N VAL A 159 18.07 -58.03 -68.72
CA VAL A 159 17.19 -58.98 -68.03
C VAL A 159 15.80 -58.36 -67.94
N VAL A 160 14.75 -59.11 -68.30
CA VAL A 160 13.35 -58.70 -68.14
C VAL A 160 12.82 -59.22 -66.81
N GLN A 161 12.36 -58.32 -65.93
CA GLN A 161 11.80 -58.66 -64.62
C GLN A 161 10.28 -58.49 -64.61
N MET A 162 9.57 -59.57 -64.27
CA MET A 162 8.10 -59.60 -64.19
C MET A 162 7.61 -59.29 -62.75
N GLY A 163 7.25 -58.02 -62.47
CA GLY A 163 6.40 -57.54 -61.34
C GLY A 163 6.98 -57.50 -59.89
N GLY A 164 6.71 -56.44 -59.11
CA GLY A 164 7.13 -56.23 -57.69
C GLY A 164 6.00 -55.77 -56.74
N SER A 165 6.08 -56.14 -55.45
CA SER A 165 4.96 -56.20 -54.46
C SER A 165 4.52 -54.90 -53.74
N GLU A 166 3.22 -54.79 -53.41
CA GLU A 166 2.52 -53.62 -52.83
C GLU A 166 2.79 -53.23 -51.35
N LEU A 167 3.58 -53.99 -50.59
CA LEU A 167 3.69 -53.78 -49.12
C LEU A 167 4.42 -52.49 -48.69
N ALA A 168 5.30 -51.91 -49.53
CA ALA A 168 6.06 -50.71 -49.19
C ALA A 168 5.20 -49.43 -49.13
N ILE A 169 4.08 -49.40 -49.87
CA ILE A 169 3.23 -48.22 -49.98
C ILE A 169 2.43 -48.01 -48.67
N ILE A 170 1.95 -49.10 -48.06
CA ILE A 170 1.07 -49.06 -46.88
C ILE A 170 1.79 -48.52 -45.63
N VAL A 171 3.04 -48.94 -45.39
CA VAL A 171 3.81 -48.51 -44.21
C VAL A 171 4.13 -47.01 -44.26
N THR A 172 4.46 -46.51 -45.46
CA THR A 172 4.82 -45.10 -45.66
C THR A 172 3.60 -44.19 -45.43
N VAL A 173 2.41 -44.60 -45.87
CA VAL A 173 1.16 -43.87 -45.63
C VAL A 173 0.82 -43.85 -44.14
N ALA A 174 0.97 -44.98 -43.43
CA ALA A 174 0.67 -45.06 -42.00
C ALA A 174 1.54 -44.09 -41.15
N VAL A 175 2.84 -44.01 -41.43
CA VAL A 175 3.76 -43.08 -40.74
C VAL A 175 3.41 -41.62 -41.01
N CYS A 176 3.09 -41.29 -42.27
CA CYS A 176 2.64 -39.94 -42.64
C CYS A 176 1.34 -39.54 -41.94
N CYS A 177 0.37 -40.47 -41.81
CA CYS A 177 -0.88 -40.21 -41.10
C CYS A 177 -0.65 -39.94 -39.61
N VAL A 178 0.24 -40.68 -38.94
CA VAL A 178 0.55 -40.46 -37.51
C VAL A 178 1.26 -39.12 -37.29
N LEU A 179 2.21 -38.75 -38.15
CA LEU A 179 2.89 -37.45 -38.06
C LEU A 179 1.94 -36.27 -38.28
N LEU A 180 1.03 -36.38 -39.25
CA LEU A 180 -0.02 -35.36 -39.48
C LEU A 180 -0.95 -35.21 -38.26
N LEU A 181 -1.31 -36.31 -37.60
CA LEU A 181 -2.11 -36.29 -36.38
C LEU A 181 -1.38 -35.58 -35.22
N LEU A 182 -0.09 -35.82 -35.03
CA LEU A 182 0.70 -35.13 -34.01
C LEU A 182 0.86 -33.63 -34.30
N CYS A 183 1.12 -33.25 -35.55
CA CYS A 183 1.22 -31.85 -35.96
C CYS A 183 -0.09 -31.09 -35.76
N THR A 184 -1.24 -31.70 -36.09
CA THR A 184 -2.56 -31.09 -35.88
C THR A 184 -2.87 -30.90 -34.39
N VAL A 185 -2.58 -31.88 -33.53
CA VAL A 185 -2.75 -31.73 -32.07
C VAL A 185 -1.84 -30.63 -31.52
N ALA A 186 -0.57 -30.57 -31.93
CA ALA A 186 0.36 -29.53 -31.49
C ALA A 186 -0.11 -28.12 -31.92
N LEU A 187 -0.61 -27.97 -33.15
CA LEU A 187 -1.21 -26.73 -33.64
C LEU A 187 -2.46 -26.35 -32.83
N VAL A 188 -3.34 -27.30 -32.53
CA VAL A 188 -4.52 -27.03 -31.67
C VAL A 188 -4.09 -26.60 -30.26
N VAL A 189 -3.09 -27.23 -29.66
CA VAL A 189 -2.55 -26.83 -28.35
C VAL A 189 -1.91 -25.44 -28.41
N TYR A 190 -1.11 -25.15 -29.44
CA TYR A 190 -0.51 -23.83 -29.64
C TYR A 190 -1.59 -22.76 -29.86
N CYS A 191 -2.54 -22.99 -30.75
CA CYS A 191 -3.65 -22.07 -31.00
C CYS A 191 -4.53 -21.86 -29.76
N THR A 192 -4.79 -22.90 -28.97
CA THR A 192 -5.57 -22.77 -27.72
C THR A 192 -4.79 -22.06 -26.63
N LYS A 193 -3.48 -22.33 -26.48
CA LYS A 193 -2.60 -21.63 -25.52
C LYS A 193 -2.40 -20.17 -25.91
N SER A 194 -2.20 -19.88 -27.20
CA SER A 194 -2.10 -18.52 -27.75
C SER A 194 -3.41 -17.75 -27.53
N ARG A 195 -4.57 -18.35 -27.88
CA ARG A 195 -5.88 -17.72 -27.62
C ARG A 195 -6.14 -17.50 -26.13
N ARG A 196 -5.70 -18.41 -25.25
CA ARG A 196 -5.81 -18.22 -23.79
C ARG A 196 -4.89 -17.11 -23.29
N ALA A 197 -3.65 -17.05 -23.79
CA ALA A 197 -2.69 -16.00 -23.46
C ALA A 197 -3.16 -14.62 -23.95
N GLU A 198 -3.73 -14.56 -25.15
CA GLU A 198 -4.30 -13.33 -25.73
C GLU A 198 -5.52 -12.86 -24.95
N ARG A 199 -6.44 -13.76 -24.57
CA ARG A 199 -7.57 -13.41 -23.66
C ARG A 199 -7.08 -12.95 -22.29
N TYR A 200 -6.03 -13.58 -21.76
CA TYR A 200 -5.44 -13.18 -20.48
C TYR A 200 -4.77 -11.80 -20.58
N TRP A 201 -4.07 -11.54 -21.68
CA TRP A 201 -3.46 -10.25 -21.99
C TRP A 201 -4.51 -9.15 -22.13
N GLN A 202 -5.58 -9.39 -22.91
CA GLN A 202 -6.70 -8.47 -23.07
C GLN A 202 -7.39 -8.16 -21.72
N LYS A 203 -7.61 -9.17 -20.88
CA LYS A 203 -8.14 -8.96 -19.52
C LYS A 203 -7.21 -8.12 -18.65
N THR A 204 -5.89 -8.35 -18.74
CA THR A 204 -4.90 -7.58 -17.97
C THR A 204 -4.81 -6.13 -18.46
N LEU A 205 -4.91 -5.92 -19.77
CA LEU A 205 -4.92 -4.59 -20.39
C LEU A 205 -6.16 -3.78 -19.99
N LEU A 206 -7.36 -4.38 -20.11
CA LEU A 206 -8.61 -3.75 -19.66
C LEU A 206 -8.58 -3.40 -18.17
N GLN A 207 -8.01 -4.28 -17.34
CA GLN A 207 -7.82 -3.99 -15.91
C GLN A 207 -6.85 -2.84 -15.67
N MET A 208 -5.81 -2.69 -16.49
CA MET A 208 -4.85 -1.59 -16.39
C MET A 208 -5.46 -0.27 -16.87
N GLU A 209 -6.26 -0.29 -17.94
CA GLU A 209 -6.96 0.88 -18.47
C GLU A 209 -8.06 1.37 -17.52
N GLU A 210 -8.84 0.45 -16.93
CA GLU A 210 -9.82 0.77 -15.88
C GLU A 210 -9.12 1.37 -14.65
N MET A 211 -8.00 0.79 -14.22
CA MET A 211 -7.19 1.35 -13.14
C MET A 211 -6.66 2.74 -13.51
N GLU A 212 -6.12 2.94 -14.72
CA GLU A 212 -5.63 4.24 -15.17
C GLU A 212 -6.75 5.28 -15.22
N SER A 213 -7.94 4.90 -15.71
CA SER A 213 -9.13 5.74 -15.73
C SER A 213 -9.55 6.15 -14.32
N GLN A 214 -9.58 5.21 -13.38
CA GLN A 214 -9.87 5.49 -11.96
C GLN A 214 -8.83 6.42 -11.34
N ILE A 215 -7.54 6.22 -11.61
CA ILE A 215 -6.46 7.10 -11.13
C ILE A 215 -6.62 8.51 -11.70
N ARG A 216 -6.88 8.62 -13.00
CA ARG A 216 -7.10 9.90 -13.69
C ARG A 216 -8.31 10.63 -13.13
N GLU A 217 -9.42 9.92 -12.91
CA GLU A 217 -10.64 10.46 -12.32
C GLU A 217 -10.41 10.92 -10.88
N GLU A 218 -9.73 10.13 -10.05
CA GLU A 218 -9.39 10.50 -8.66
C GLU A 218 -8.48 11.73 -8.61
N ILE A 219 -7.45 11.80 -9.47
CA ILE A 219 -6.57 12.98 -9.56
C ILE A 219 -7.37 14.20 -10.02
N ARG A 220 -8.22 14.06 -11.05
CA ARG A 220 -9.05 15.16 -11.57
C ARG A 220 -10.05 15.66 -10.54
N LYS A 221 -10.74 14.74 -9.84
CA LYS A 221 -11.68 15.07 -8.76
C LYS A 221 -10.96 15.72 -7.58
N GLY A 222 -9.84 15.14 -7.13
CA GLY A 222 -9.03 15.70 -6.06
C GLY A 222 -8.55 17.11 -6.37
N PHE A 223 -8.13 17.38 -7.62
CA PHE A 223 -7.75 18.72 -8.06
C PHE A 223 -8.93 19.70 -8.14
N ALA A 224 -10.09 19.24 -8.64
CA ALA A 224 -11.30 20.05 -8.69
C ALA A 224 -11.82 20.41 -7.29
N GLU A 225 -11.89 19.44 -6.37
CA GLU A 225 -12.28 19.63 -4.96
C GLU A 225 -11.38 20.67 -4.28
N LEU A 226 -10.06 20.61 -4.54
CA LEU A 226 -9.07 21.55 -4.01
C LEU A 226 -9.31 23.01 -4.46
N GLN A 227 -9.94 23.21 -5.61
CA GLN A 227 -10.22 24.54 -6.17
C GLN A 227 -11.60 25.09 -5.76
N THR A 228 -12.59 24.23 -5.49
CA THR A 228 -13.99 24.65 -5.24
C THR A 228 -14.37 24.74 -3.76
N ASP A 229 -13.73 23.96 -2.88
CA ASP A 229 -14.24 23.74 -1.52
C ASP A 229 -13.98 24.89 -0.52
N MET A 230 -12.98 25.73 -0.77
CA MET A 230 -12.57 26.80 0.15
C MET A 230 -13.67 27.86 0.39
N THR A 231 -14.54 28.11 -0.59
CA THR A 231 -15.54 29.20 -0.53
C THR A 231 -16.85 28.82 0.13
N ASP A 232 -17.21 27.53 0.15
CA ASP A 232 -18.50 27.06 0.66
C ASP A 232 -18.49 26.97 2.18
N LEU A 233 -17.38 26.49 2.76
CA LEU A 233 -17.22 26.32 4.21
C LEU A 233 -17.34 27.65 4.98
N THR A 234 -16.79 28.74 4.43
CA THR A 234 -16.84 30.07 5.05
C THR A 234 -18.27 30.64 5.11
N LYS A 235 -19.10 30.33 4.10
CA LYS A 235 -20.50 30.83 4.05
C LYS A 235 -21.41 30.08 5.02
N GLU A 236 -21.12 28.80 5.27
CA GLU A 236 -21.91 27.95 6.15
C GLU A 236 -21.58 28.20 7.63
N LEU A 237 -20.30 28.43 7.97
CA LEU A 237 -19.85 28.74 9.34
C LEU A 237 -20.35 30.11 9.86
N ASN A 238 -20.51 31.10 8.97
CA ASN A 238 -20.91 32.46 9.36
C ASN A 238 -22.41 32.58 9.76
N ARG A 239 -23.17 31.48 9.74
CA ARG A 239 -24.58 31.46 10.15
C ARG A 239 -24.73 31.08 11.63
N SER A 240 -24.74 32.11 12.47
CA SER A 240 -25.52 32.17 13.73
C SER A 240 -25.41 30.97 14.69
N GLN A 241 -24.20 30.46 14.95
CA GLN A 241 -23.95 29.55 16.06
C GLN A 241 -23.17 30.31 17.15
N GLY A 242 -23.74 30.38 18.35
CA GLY A 242 -23.01 30.92 19.51
C GLY A 242 -21.85 29.99 19.87
N ILE A 243 -20.68 30.55 20.21
CA ILE A 243 -19.53 29.74 20.62
C ILE A 243 -19.81 29.16 22.02
N PRO A 244 -19.82 27.83 22.19
CA PRO A 244 -20.16 27.18 23.46
C PRO A 244 -18.95 27.20 24.41
N PHE A 245 -18.50 28.38 24.81
CA PHE A 245 -17.41 28.52 25.77
C PHE A 245 -17.81 27.92 27.12
N LEU A 246 -16.90 27.12 27.68
CA LEU A 246 -17.01 26.67 29.06
C LEU A 246 -16.80 27.85 30.02
N GLU A 247 -17.48 27.76 31.15
CA GLU A 247 -17.25 28.69 32.26
C GLU A 247 -15.83 28.53 32.79
N TYR A 248 -15.29 29.60 33.40
CA TYR A 248 -13.92 29.60 33.92
C TYR A 248 -13.62 28.41 34.83
N LYS A 249 -14.56 28.09 35.74
CA LYS A 249 -14.43 26.97 36.68
C LYS A 249 -14.35 25.60 35.99
N GLN A 250 -15.06 25.42 34.88
CA GLN A 250 -15.03 24.20 34.06
C GLN A 250 -13.72 24.12 33.26
N PHE A 251 -13.28 25.24 32.67
CA PHE A 251 -11.98 25.34 32.01
C PHE A 251 -10.83 24.98 32.95
N VAL A 252 -10.83 25.53 34.16
CA VAL A 252 -9.81 25.27 35.19
C VAL A 252 -9.82 23.80 35.60
N THR A 253 -10.98 23.24 35.95
CA THR A 253 -11.06 21.84 36.39
C THR A 253 -10.66 20.85 35.30
N ARG A 254 -11.09 21.05 34.05
CA ARG A 254 -10.69 20.21 32.90
C ARG A 254 -9.19 20.32 32.58
N THR A 255 -8.60 21.50 32.71
CA THR A 255 -7.16 21.72 32.45
C THR A 255 -6.28 21.16 33.59
N PHE A 256 -6.75 21.26 34.84
CA PHE A 256 -5.96 20.90 36.02
C PHE A 256 -6.08 19.42 36.35
N PHE A 257 -7.24 18.80 36.10
CA PHE A 257 -7.58 17.41 36.43
C PHE A 257 -8.17 16.62 35.25
N PRO A 258 -7.49 16.56 34.08
CA PRO A 258 -8.07 15.97 32.86
C PRO A 258 -8.45 14.50 32.97
N LYS A 259 -7.72 13.71 33.79
CA LYS A 259 -8.02 12.28 34.02
C LYS A 259 -9.28 12.07 34.86
N MET A 260 -9.48 12.90 35.89
CA MET A 260 -10.66 12.81 36.76
C MET A 260 -11.93 13.13 35.97
N CYS A 261 -11.88 14.07 35.01
CA CYS A 261 -12.99 14.31 34.10
C CYS A 261 -13.30 13.08 33.23
N SER A 262 -12.31 12.43 32.62
CA SER A 262 -12.54 11.25 31.77
C SER A 262 -13.06 10.03 32.53
N ASP A 263 -12.62 9.83 33.78
CA ASP A 263 -13.08 8.71 34.60
C ASP A 263 -14.46 9.02 35.21
N TYR A 264 -14.76 10.28 35.53
CA TYR A 264 -16.08 10.70 36.02
C TYR A 264 -17.15 10.65 34.90
N GLU A 265 -16.85 11.20 33.71
CA GLU A 265 -17.71 11.12 32.52
C GLU A 265 -17.98 9.67 32.07
N ARG A 266 -17.10 8.72 32.42
CA ARG A 266 -17.30 7.28 32.13
C ARG A 266 -17.95 6.48 33.26
N SER A 267 -17.80 6.86 34.53
CA SER A 267 -17.89 5.87 35.60
C SER A 267 -19.25 5.71 36.29
N LEU A 268 -20.09 6.72 36.53
CA LEU A 268 -21.37 6.47 37.23
C LEU A 268 -22.37 7.61 37.01
N VAL A 269 -23.44 7.33 36.23
CA VAL A 269 -24.86 7.74 36.37
C VAL A 269 -25.46 7.81 34.97
N GLN A 270 -26.61 7.16 34.78
CA GLN A 270 -27.39 7.24 33.54
C GLN A 270 -27.81 8.71 33.34
N PRO A 271 -27.58 9.35 32.19
CA PRO A 271 -27.92 10.75 31.99
C PRO A 271 -29.40 11.00 32.33
N VAL A 272 -29.64 11.94 33.23
CA VAL A 272 -30.99 12.35 33.61
C VAL A 272 -31.44 13.41 32.62
N TYR A 273 -32.49 13.08 31.86
CA TYR A 273 -33.07 13.98 30.87
C TYR A 273 -34.21 14.79 31.49
N GLU A 274 -34.17 16.11 31.30
CA GLU A 274 -35.32 16.97 31.58
C GLU A 274 -36.11 17.23 30.30
N ASN A 275 -37.45 17.16 30.42
CA ASN A 275 -38.36 17.47 29.33
C ASN A 275 -38.54 19.00 29.23
N ASN A 276 -37.94 19.60 28.20
CA ASN A 276 -38.01 21.03 27.89
C ASN A 276 -38.86 21.23 26.60
N PRO A 277 -39.64 22.32 26.41
CA PRO A 277 -40.38 22.55 25.17
C PRO A 277 -39.55 22.64 23.88
N GLN A 278 -38.22 22.61 23.98
CA GLN A 278 -37.25 22.64 22.88
C GLN A 278 -36.60 21.26 22.62
N GLY A 279 -37.09 20.20 23.27
CA GLY A 279 -36.55 18.83 23.20
C GLY A 279 -35.97 18.33 24.54
N PRO A 280 -35.73 17.02 24.69
CA PRO A 280 -35.08 16.44 25.86
C PRO A 280 -33.64 16.95 25.98
N ARG A 281 -33.22 17.34 27.20
CA ARG A 281 -31.86 17.81 27.47
C ARG A 281 -31.22 17.02 28.60
N ALA A 282 -29.96 16.64 28.43
CA ALA A 282 -29.17 16.06 29.51
C ALA A 282 -28.82 17.14 30.55
N LEU A 283 -28.90 16.78 31.83
CA LEU A 283 -28.47 17.64 32.93
C LEU A 283 -26.93 17.70 33.00
N PRO A 284 -26.31 18.90 33.06
CA PRO A 284 -24.86 19.03 33.15
C PRO A 284 -24.32 18.48 34.48
N GLU A 285 -23.38 17.53 34.42
CA GLU A 285 -22.70 17.02 35.61
C GLU A 285 -21.63 18.00 36.11
N THR A 286 -21.50 18.15 37.43
CA THR A 286 -20.54 19.10 38.05
C THR A 286 -19.46 18.38 38.84
N HIS A 287 -18.20 18.70 38.54
CA HIS A 287 -17.02 18.18 39.21
C HIS A 287 -17.09 18.43 40.74
N PRO A 288 -16.62 17.51 41.62
CA PRO A 288 -16.72 17.67 43.08
C PRO A 288 -16.13 18.98 43.65
N LEU A 289 -15.03 19.47 43.06
CA LEU A 289 -14.44 20.78 43.42
C LEU A 289 -15.32 22.00 43.10
N LEU A 290 -16.38 21.83 42.29
CA LEU A 290 -17.34 22.86 41.90
C LEU A 290 -18.66 22.73 42.67
N GLN A 291 -18.81 21.68 43.49
CA GLN A 291 -19.98 21.51 44.34
C GLN A 291 -19.81 22.32 45.62
N ASP A 292 -20.92 22.91 46.09
CA ASP A 292 -20.97 23.53 47.40
C ASP A 292 -20.51 22.49 48.44
N TRP A 293 -19.58 22.91 49.32
CA TRP A 293 -19.15 22.04 50.42
C TRP A 293 -20.36 21.71 51.28
N GLN A 294 -20.89 20.51 51.09
CA GLN A 294 -21.81 19.89 52.04
C GLN A 294 -20.92 19.36 53.15
N PRO A 295 -20.86 20.00 54.33
CA PRO A 295 -20.28 19.33 55.48
C PRO A 295 -21.07 18.04 55.62
N SER A 296 -20.44 16.90 55.39
CA SER A 296 -21.04 15.63 55.80
C SER A 296 -21.47 15.84 57.24
N ASN A 297 -22.73 15.56 57.61
CA ASN A 297 -23.23 15.68 58.99
C ASN A 297 -22.45 14.79 60.01
N THR A 298 -21.31 14.25 59.61
CA THR A 298 -20.30 13.44 60.31
C THR A 298 -18.91 14.11 60.36
N ALA A 299 -18.68 15.29 59.78
CA ALA A 299 -17.39 15.99 59.82
C ALA A 299 -17.14 16.53 61.24
N ARG A 300 -16.08 16.03 61.88
CA ARG A 300 -15.74 16.36 63.27
C ARG A 300 -15.16 17.79 63.35
N PRO A 301 -15.55 18.62 64.33
CA PRO A 301 -15.07 20.01 64.46
C PRO A 301 -13.53 20.11 64.56
N ASN A 302 -12.86 19.13 65.19
CA ASN A 302 -11.39 19.07 65.28
C ASN A 302 -10.70 18.99 63.91
N MET A 303 -11.33 18.33 62.93
CA MET A 303 -10.79 18.19 61.58
C MET A 303 -10.81 19.53 60.84
N GLU A 304 -11.86 20.32 60.99
CA GLU A 304 -11.97 21.65 60.38
C GLU A 304 -10.93 22.63 60.94
N GLU A 305 -10.71 22.59 62.26
CA GLU A 305 -9.65 23.34 62.92
C GLU A 305 -8.25 22.92 62.42
N GLY A 306 -8.00 21.61 62.33
CA GLY A 306 -6.74 21.08 61.80
C GLY A 306 -6.48 21.48 60.35
N ILE A 307 -7.49 21.42 59.47
CA ILE A 307 -7.39 21.87 58.08
C ILE A 307 -7.19 23.40 57.98
N THR A 308 -7.78 24.18 58.88
CA THR A 308 -7.55 25.64 58.96
C THR A 308 -6.11 25.96 59.36
N LEU A 309 -5.57 25.23 60.34
CA LEU A 309 -4.17 25.35 60.73
C LEU A 309 -3.23 24.92 59.59
N PHE A 310 -3.58 23.84 58.86
CA PHE A 310 -2.83 23.41 57.69
C PHE A 310 -2.83 24.46 56.57
N SER A 311 -3.96 25.12 56.34
CA SER A 311 -4.04 26.26 55.42
C SER A 311 -3.09 27.39 55.85
N THR A 312 -2.98 27.67 57.15
CA THR A 312 -2.03 28.67 57.66
C THR A 312 -0.58 28.26 57.42
N LEU A 313 -0.25 26.97 57.55
CA LEU A 313 1.06 26.43 57.19
C LEU A 313 1.35 26.58 55.69
N LEU A 314 0.40 26.25 54.82
CA LEU A 314 0.56 26.43 53.37
C LEU A 314 0.69 27.89 52.95
N ASN A 315 0.21 28.84 53.77
CA ASN A 315 0.45 30.28 53.58
C ASN A 315 1.81 30.74 54.12
N ASN A 316 2.58 29.86 54.75
CA ASN A 316 3.97 30.13 55.11
C ASN A 316 4.90 29.69 53.98
N LYS A 317 5.58 30.66 53.38
CA LYS A 317 6.50 30.47 52.25
C LYS A 317 7.57 29.39 52.50
N HIS A 318 8.21 29.41 53.66
CA HIS A 318 9.26 28.44 53.99
C HIS A 318 8.70 27.04 54.20
N PHE A 319 7.52 26.91 54.81
CA PHE A 319 6.84 25.63 54.92
C PHE A 319 6.53 25.07 53.53
N LEU A 320 5.84 25.83 52.68
CA LEU A 320 5.36 25.33 51.39
C LEU A 320 6.50 24.91 50.45
N ILE A 321 7.56 25.71 50.35
CA ILE A 321 8.73 25.36 49.54
C ILE A 321 9.42 24.10 50.07
N THR A 322 9.63 24.02 51.39
CA THR A 322 10.24 22.83 52.03
C THR A 322 9.36 21.59 51.84
N PHE A 323 8.04 21.76 51.95
CA PHE A 323 7.04 20.71 51.76
C PHE A 323 7.07 20.15 50.35
N VAL A 324 7.06 21.00 49.32
CA VAL A 324 7.16 20.55 47.92
C VAL A 324 8.46 19.79 47.68
N HIS A 325 9.61 20.34 48.09
CA HIS A 325 10.91 19.67 47.94
C HIS A 325 10.97 18.33 48.66
N ALA A 326 10.44 18.24 49.88
CA ALA A 326 10.41 16.99 50.65
C ALA A 326 9.62 15.90 49.91
N LEU A 327 8.50 16.24 49.27
CA LEU A 327 7.69 15.31 48.49
C LEU A 327 8.36 14.91 47.17
N GLU A 328 8.93 15.86 46.43
CA GLU A 328 9.57 15.60 45.14
C GLU A 328 10.81 14.70 45.24
N GLN A 329 11.52 14.75 46.36
CA GLN A 329 12.70 13.92 46.61
C GLN A 329 12.35 12.43 46.83
N GLN A 330 11.07 12.08 47.03
CA GLN A 330 10.66 10.70 47.27
C GLN A 330 10.60 9.89 45.98
N LYS A 331 11.17 8.67 46.01
CA LYS A 331 11.23 7.78 44.84
C LYS A 331 9.85 7.26 44.41
N ASP A 332 8.93 7.10 45.37
CA ASP A 332 7.56 6.63 45.14
C ASP A 332 6.58 7.77 44.79
N PHE A 333 7.05 9.02 44.76
CA PHE A 333 6.24 10.17 44.35
C PHE A 333 6.27 10.34 42.82
N ALA A 334 5.30 9.68 42.16
CA ALA A 334 5.23 9.59 40.70
C ALA A 334 4.87 10.92 40.03
N VAL A 335 5.14 11.03 38.72
CA VAL A 335 4.79 12.23 37.92
C VAL A 335 3.30 12.59 38.02
N ARG A 336 2.41 11.59 38.09
CA ARG A 336 0.97 11.82 38.29
C ARG A 336 0.69 12.52 39.63
N ASP A 337 1.35 12.10 40.70
CA ASP A 337 1.16 12.66 42.04
C ASP A 337 1.73 14.08 42.13
N ARG A 338 2.85 14.35 41.45
CA ARG A 338 3.40 15.71 41.27
C ARG A 338 2.41 16.63 40.58
N CYS A 339 1.82 16.17 39.48
CA CYS A 339 0.84 16.95 38.74
C CYS A 339 -0.43 17.20 39.56
N ASN A 340 -0.92 16.18 40.27
CA ASN A 340 -2.09 16.31 41.13
C ASN A 340 -1.84 17.28 42.29
N LEU A 341 -0.69 17.17 42.97
CA LEU A 341 -0.31 18.09 44.04
C LEU A 341 -0.22 19.54 43.53
N ALA A 342 0.44 19.76 42.39
CA ALA A 342 0.52 21.09 41.76
C ALA A 342 -0.87 21.68 41.50
N SER A 343 -1.77 20.90 40.88
CA SER A 343 -3.14 21.32 40.61
C SER A 343 -3.94 21.60 41.88
N LEU A 344 -3.82 20.78 42.92
CA LEU A 344 -4.48 21.02 44.21
C LEU A 344 -3.95 22.28 44.89
N LEU A 345 -2.62 22.49 44.87
CA LEU A 345 -1.99 23.71 45.38
C LEU A 345 -2.47 24.95 44.62
N THR A 346 -2.61 24.87 43.29
CA THR A 346 -3.18 25.97 42.50
C THR A 346 -4.61 26.28 42.94
N ILE A 347 -5.46 25.28 43.18
CA ILE A 347 -6.84 25.51 43.66
C ILE A 347 -6.85 26.08 45.09
N ALA A 348 -6.07 25.50 46.01
CA ALA A 348 -6.01 25.95 47.39
C ALA A 348 -5.51 27.39 47.53
N LEU A 349 -4.61 27.81 46.64
CA LEU A 349 -4.02 29.16 46.61
C LEU A 349 -4.64 30.07 45.53
N HIS A 350 -5.74 29.66 44.89
CA HIS A 350 -6.35 30.39 43.77
C HIS A 350 -6.81 31.80 44.18
N GLY A 351 -7.32 31.96 45.40
CA GLY A 351 -7.70 33.28 45.93
C GLY A 351 -6.51 34.20 46.30
N LYS A 352 -5.26 33.75 46.12
CA LYS A 352 -4.02 34.45 46.47
C LYS A 352 -2.96 34.28 45.37
N LEU A 353 -3.29 34.60 44.12
CA LEU A 353 -2.41 34.36 42.98
C LEU A 353 -1.05 35.08 43.08
N GLU A 354 -0.97 36.21 43.77
CA GLU A 354 0.29 36.91 44.06
C GLU A 354 1.25 36.02 44.87
N TYR A 355 0.75 35.45 45.97
CA TYR A 355 1.52 34.53 46.81
C TYR A 355 1.90 33.27 46.04
N TYR A 356 0.94 32.68 45.30
CA TYR A 356 1.19 31.53 44.45
C TYR A 356 2.29 31.80 43.41
N THR A 357 2.28 32.97 42.79
CA THR A 357 3.29 33.38 41.79
C THR A 357 4.67 33.54 42.43
N SER A 358 4.75 34.10 43.64
CA SER A 358 6.01 34.20 44.39
C SER A 358 6.60 32.82 44.70
N ILE A 359 5.77 31.86 45.15
CA ILE A 359 6.20 30.48 45.43
C ILE A 359 6.66 29.79 44.14
N MET A 360 5.89 29.92 43.07
CA MET A 360 6.23 29.35 41.77
C MET A 360 7.56 29.90 41.25
N LYS A 361 7.80 31.22 41.35
CA LYS A 361 9.08 31.83 40.94
C LYS A 361 10.26 31.23 41.71
N GLU A 362 10.14 31.05 43.03
CA GLU A 362 11.24 30.49 43.82
C GLU A 362 11.52 29.03 43.50
N LEU A 363 10.48 28.20 43.39
CA LEU A 363 10.66 26.82 42.95
C LEU A 363 11.22 26.73 41.52
N LEU A 364 10.89 27.69 40.64
CA LEU A 364 11.48 27.77 39.30
C LEU A 364 12.95 28.16 39.34
N VAL A 365 13.36 29.07 40.23
CA VAL A 365 14.77 29.42 40.44
C VAL A 365 15.56 28.16 40.83
N ASP A 366 15.05 27.36 41.78
CA ASP A 366 15.66 26.09 42.17
C ASP A 366 15.78 25.11 40.99
N LEU A 367 14.73 25.01 40.16
CA LEU A 367 14.74 24.18 38.94
C LEU A 367 15.74 24.68 37.90
N ILE A 368 15.86 26.00 37.72
CA ILE A 368 16.82 26.63 36.82
C ILE A 368 18.24 26.33 37.29
N ASP A 369 18.54 26.46 38.59
CA ASP A 369 19.86 26.14 39.14
C ASP A 369 20.24 24.66 38.92
N ALA A 370 19.28 23.76 39.16
CA ALA A 370 19.47 22.34 38.91
C ALA A 370 19.69 22.00 37.41
N SER A 371 19.10 22.79 36.51
CA SER A 371 19.17 22.57 35.06
C SER A 371 20.41 23.23 34.44
N ALA A 372 20.77 24.43 34.88
CA ALA A 372 21.91 25.21 34.40
C ALA A 372 23.24 24.50 34.63
N SER A 373 23.35 23.74 35.74
CA SER A 373 24.53 22.91 36.04
C SER A 373 24.69 21.68 35.13
N LYS A 374 23.65 21.31 34.37
CA LYS A 374 23.65 20.15 33.46
C LYS A 374 23.56 20.60 32.00
N ASN A 375 22.35 20.78 31.52
CA ASN A 375 22.07 21.25 30.17
C ASN A 375 20.87 22.20 30.24
N PRO A 376 21.09 23.52 30.15
CA PRO A 376 20.01 24.48 30.28
C PRO A 376 18.96 24.33 29.17
N LYS A 377 19.31 23.81 27.98
CA LYS A 377 18.35 23.59 26.88
C LYS A 377 17.32 22.50 27.16
N LEU A 378 17.51 21.66 28.19
CA LEU A 378 16.55 20.63 28.58
C LEU A 378 15.50 21.11 29.60
N MET A 379 15.68 22.31 30.15
CA MET A 379 14.77 22.89 31.13
C MET A 379 13.36 23.04 30.55
N LEU A 380 12.35 22.74 31.36
CA LEU A 380 10.94 22.81 30.98
C LEU A 380 10.53 21.92 29.79
N ARG A 381 11.37 21.00 29.32
CA ARG A 381 11.06 20.15 28.14
C ARG A 381 10.00 19.08 28.42
N ARG A 382 9.94 18.56 29.64
CA ARG A 382 8.99 17.53 30.10
C ARG A 382 8.39 17.99 31.42
N THR A 383 7.26 17.44 31.85
CA THR A 383 6.72 17.76 33.18
C THR A 383 7.24 16.73 34.17
N GLU A 384 8.33 17.06 34.85
CA GLU A 384 9.00 16.17 35.79
C GLU A 384 8.93 16.67 37.24
N SER A 385 8.59 17.95 37.44
CA SER A 385 8.41 18.61 38.73
C SER A 385 7.01 19.19 38.93
N VAL A 386 6.64 19.40 40.20
CA VAL A 386 5.45 20.10 40.69
C VAL A 386 5.44 21.52 40.13
N VAL A 387 6.58 22.23 40.16
CA VAL A 387 6.64 23.62 39.69
C VAL A 387 6.37 23.76 38.18
N GLU A 388 6.76 22.79 37.37
CA GLU A 388 6.46 22.78 35.94
C GLU A 388 4.96 22.65 35.66
N LYS A 389 4.25 21.84 36.47
CA LYS A 389 2.79 21.78 36.40
C LYS A 389 2.15 23.05 37.00
N MET A 390 2.70 23.60 38.08
CA MET A 390 2.25 24.89 38.63
C MET A 390 2.34 26.02 37.60
N LEU A 391 3.43 26.08 36.82
CA LEU A 391 3.61 27.02 35.72
C LEU A 391 2.55 26.82 34.63
N THR A 392 2.28 25.57 34.26
CA THR A 392 1.23 25.25 33.27
C THR A 392 -0.15 25.74 33.75
N ASN A 393 -0.46 25.53 35.03
CA ASN A 393 -1.70 25.98 35.64
C ASN A 393 -1.77 27.52 35.74
N TRP A 394 -0.66 28.17 36.09
CA TRP A 394 -0.52 29.62 36.14
C TRP A 394 -0.76 30.27 34.77
N MET A 395 -0.10 29.73 33.73
CA MET A 395 -0.31 30.18 32.35
C MET A 395 -1.78 30.03 31.93
N SER A 396 -2.43 28.93 32.33
CA SER A 396 -3.85 28.71 32.02
C SER A 396 -4.76 29.75 32.68
N ILE A 397 -4.48 30.13 33.92
CA ILE A 397 -5.23 31.19 34.63
C ILE A 397 -5.03 32.53 33.93
N CYS A 398 -3.77 32.95 33.75
CA CYS A 398 -3.46 34.27 33.22
C CYS A 398 -3.83 34.44 31.74
N MET A 399 -3.82 33.36 30.96
CA MET A 399 -4.14 33.41 29.53
C MET A 399 -5.61 33.11 29.23
N TYR A 400 -6.46 32.79 30.21
CA TYR A 400 -7.87 32.47 29.95
C TYR A 400 -8.62 33.61 29.27
N SER A 401 -8.44 34.85 29.73
CA SER A 401 -9.11 36.02 29.10
C SER A 401 -8.67 36.19 27.65
N TYR A 402 -7.37 36.11 27.39
CA TYR A 402 -6.80 36.20 26.04
C TYR A 402 -7.28 35.06 25.14
N LEU A 403 -7.30 33.83 25.66
CA LEU A 403 -7.84 32.66 24.98
C LEU A 403 -9.30 32.87 24.61
N LYS A 404 -10.14 33.33 25.55
CA LYS A 404 -11.58 33.51 25.32
C LYS A 404 -11.90 34.66 24.37
N GLU A 405 -11.23 35.80 24.53
CA GLU A 405 -11.54 37.04 23.81
C GLU A 405 -10.85 37.16 22.44
N THR A 406 -9.68 36.54 22.24
CA THR A 406 -8.86 36.72 21.02
C THR A 406 -8.74 35.42 20.21
N VAL A 407 -8.47 34.29 20.87
CA VAL A 407 -8.14 33.03 20.18
C VAL A 407 -9.35 32.10 20.03
N GLY A 408 -10.35 32.24 20.89
CA GLY A 408 -11.45 31.29 21.01
C GLY A 408 -12.32 31.20 19.77
N GLU A 409 -12.64 32.33 19.14
CA GLU A 409 -13.40 32.37 17.89
C GLU A 409 -12.67 31.68 16.73
N PRO A 410 -11.45 32.09 16.32
CA PRO A 410 -10.76 31.42 15.22
C PRO A 410 -10.46 29.95 15.53
N PHE A 411 -10.25 29.60 16.80
CA PHE A 411 -10.08 28.19 17.19
C PHE A 411 -11.37 27.40 17.00
N PHE A 412 -12.50 27.91 17.46
CA PHE A 412 -13.80 27.25 17.29
C PHE A 412 -14.17 27.11 15.80
N LEU A 413 -13.93 28.14 15.00
CA LEU A 413 -14.16 28.08 13.55
C LEU A 413 -13.29 27.00 12.89
N LEU A 414 -12.03 26.84 13.28
CA LEU A 414 -11.19 25.74 12.80
C LEU A 414 -11.78 24.36 13.16
N LEU A 415 -12.31 24.19 14.38
CA LEU A 415 -12.92 22.94 14.82
C LEU A 415 -14.18 22.60 14.02
N CYS A 416 -15.05 23.59 13.80
CA CYS A 416 -16.24 23.44 12.96
C CYS A 416 -15.85 23.11 11.51
N ALA A 417 -14.83 23.80 10.97
CA ALA A 417 -14.29 23.55 9.64
C ALA A 417 -13.76 22.11 9.50
N ILE A 418 -12.98 21.63 10.48
CA ILE A 418 -12.48 20.25 10.52
C ILE A 418 -13.65 19.26 10.54
N LYS A 419 -14.62 19.44 11.44
CA LYS A 419 -15.76 18.53 11.59
C LYS A 419 -16.61 18.47 10.32
N GLN A 420 -16.95 19.62 9.74
CA GLN A 420 -17.71 19.70 8.49
C GLN A 420 -16.95 19.07 7.32
N GLN A 421 -15.64 19.32 7.20
CA GLN A 421 -14.82 18.76 6.13
C GLN A 421 -14.73 17.23 6.23
N ILE A 422 -14.59 16.67 7.43
CA ILE A 422 -14.60 15.22 7.66
C ILE A 422 -15.97 14.64 7.28
N ASN A 423 -17.06 15.25 7.75
CA ASN A 423 -18.44 14.79 7.53
C ASN A 423 -18.93 14.88 6.07
N LYS A 424 -18.21 15.63 5.22
CA LYS A 424 -18.45 15.70 3.77
C LYS A 424 -18.06 14.41 3.04
N GLY A 425 -17.19 13.60 3.65
CA GLY A 425 -16.70 12.34 3.09
C GLY A 425 -17.29 11.11 3.77
N SER A 426 -16.97 9.93 3.23
CA SER A 426 -17.28 8.66 3.92
C SER A 426 -16.32 8.42 5.08
N ILE A 427 -16.88 7.87 6.15
CA ILE A 427 -16.16 7.51 7.37
C ILE A 427 -16.45 6.04 7.67
N ASP A 428 -15.41 5.22 7.76
CA ASP A 428 -15.57 3.82 8.19
C ASP A 428 -15.81 3.77 9.71
N ALA A 429 -17.00 3.33 10.13
CA ALA A 429 -17.39 3.29 11.54
C ALA A 429 -16.61 2.27 12.37
N ILE A 430 -15.95 1.28 11.75
CA ILE A 430 -15.21 0.22 12.43
C ILE A 430 -13.73 0.59 12.58
N THR A 431 -13.07 0.95 11.48
CA THR A 431 -11.65 1.31 11.49
C THR A 431 -11.39 2.78 11.83
N GLY A 432 -12.43 3.63 11.81
CA GLY A 432 -12.30 5.08 11.96
C GLY A 432 -11.58 5.75 10.78
N LYS A 433 -11.37 5.09 9.64
CA LYS A 433 -10.67 5.73 8.50
C LYS A 433 -11.66 6.61 7.72
N ALA A 434 -11.27 7.86 7.45
CA ALA A 434 -12.11 8.86 6.80
C ALA A 434 -11.55 9.28 5.44
N ARG A 435 -12.43 9.64 4.49
CA ARG A 435 -12.02 10.15 3.16
C ARG A 435 -11.23 11.46 3.27
N TYR A 436 -11.69 12.37 4.12
CA TYR A 436 -11.06 13.67 4.37
C TYR A 436 -10.46 13.68 5.78
N THR A 437 -9.17 13.98 5.87
CA THR A 437 -8.40 14.04 7.11
C THR A 437 -7.07 14.76 6.84
N LEU A 438 -6.41 15.24 7.89
CA LEU A 438 -5.02 15.73 7.83
C LEU A 438 -4.01 14.65 8.22
N ASN A 439 -4.47 13.52 8.78
CA ASN A 439 -3.64 12.47 9.31
C ASN A 439 -3.65 11.24 8.38
N GLU A 440 -2.46 10.79 7.99
CA GLU A 440 -2.30 9.66 7.06
C GLU A 440 -2.79 8.32 7.63
N GLU A 441 -2.63 8.06 8.92
CA GLU A 441 -3.07 6.80 9.55
C GLU A 441 -4.60 6.67 9.55
N TRP A 442 -5.28 7.81 9.63
CA TRP A 442 -6.73 7.94 9.61
C TRP A 442 -7.31 8.07 8.20
N LEU A 443 -6.47 7.99 7.16
CA LEU A 443 -6.89 8.16 5.76
C LEU A 443 -7.53 6.88 5.21
N LEU A 444 -8.74 7.02 4.66
CA LEU A 444 -9.41 5.96 3.93
C LEU A 444 -8.76 5.76 2.56
N ARG A 445 -8.02 4.65 2.41
CA ARG A 445 -7.27 4.29 1.20
C ARG A 445 -8.06 3.41 0.23
N GLU A 446 -9.37 3.60 0.19
CA GLU A 446 -10.25 2.95 -0.77
C GLU A 446 -11.06 3.99 -1.55
N ASN A 447 -11.43 3.62 -2.78
CA ASN A 447 -12.34 4.40 -3.58
C ASN A 447 -13.78 3.95 -3.29
N ILE A 448 -14.40 4.62 -2.32
CA ILE A 448 -15.80 4.38 -1.96
C ILE A 448 -16.67 5.39 -2.73
N GLU A 449 -17.61 4.87 -3.53
CA GLU A 449 -18.60 5.69 -4.24
C GLU A 449 -19.63 6.27 -3.27
N ALA A 450 -19.29 7.42 -2.70
CA ALA A 450 -20.14 8.16 -1.80
C ALA A 450 -21.03 9.15 -2.59
N LYS A 451 -22.33 9.14 -2.31
CA LYS A 451 -23.31 10.07 -2.86
C LYS A 451 -24.00 10.80 -1.70
N PRO A 452 -23.97 12.14 -1.66
CA PRO A 452 -24.71 12.90 -0.66
C PRO A 452 -26.21 12.78 -0.94
N LEU A 453 -26.99 12.75 0.14
CA LEU A 453 -28.44 12.67 0.14
C LEU A 453 -28.99 13.64 1.20
N ASN A 454 -30.06 14.37 0.91
CA ASN A 454 -30.75 15.15 1.95
C ASN A 454 -31.97 14.37 2.45
N ILE A 455 -32.10 14.22 3.76
CA ILE A 455 -33.25 13.59 4.42
C ILE A 455 -34.00 14.62 5.27
N ASN A 456 -35.30 14.47 5.41
CA ASN A 456 -36.14 15.36 6.21
C ASN A 456 -36.54 14.64 7.49
N VAL A 457 -36.12 15.16 8.64
CA VAL A 457 -36.32 14.50 9.93
C VAL A 457 -37.17 15.36 10.83
N SER A 458 -38.20 14.76 11.44
CA SER A 458 -38.99 15.38 12.51
C SER A 458 -38.61 14.77 13.86
N PHE A 459 -38.61 15.55 14.94
CA PHE A 459 -38.39 15.03 16.28
C PHE A 459 -39.76 14.82 16.95
N GLN A 460 -40.18 13.57 17.12
CA GLN A 460 -41.50 13.23 17.64
C GLN A 460 -41.64 13.56 19.13
N GLY A 461 -42.82 14.04 19.53
CA GLY A 461 -43.17 14.25 20.95
C GLY A 461 -42.78 15.60 21.54
N PHE A 462 -42.02 16.44 20.81
CA PHE A 462 -41.48 17.71 21.34
C PHE A 462 -41.79 18.94 20.48
N GLY A 463 -42.69 18.83 19.49
CA GLY A 463 -43.17 19.98 18.70
C GLY A 463 -42.10 20.67 17.85
N MET A 464 -40.97 20.02 17.59
CA MET A 464 -39.89 20.57 16.76
C MET A 464 -40.24 20.46 15.27
N ASP A 465 -39.94 21.52 14.52
CA ASP A 465 -40.08 21.53 13.07
C ASP A 465 -39.16 20.49 12.41
N SER A 466 -39.57 20.00 11.23
CA SER A 466 -38.73 19.10 10.45
C SER A 466 -37.47 19.80 9.94
N VAL A 467 -36.31 19.19 10.15
CA VAL A 467 -35.01 19.68 9.70
C VAL A 467 -34.51 18.84 8.53
N SER A 468 -33.98 19.49 7.50
CA SER A 468 -33.31 18.82 6.39
C SER A 468 -31.83 18.59 6.73
N VAL A 469 -31.39 17.34 6.69
CA VAL A 469 -30.05 16.90 7.10
C VAL A 469 -29.35 16.23 5.91
N ARG A 470 -28.14 16.68 5.60
CA ARG A 470 -27.30 16.06 4.57
C ARG A 470 -26.54 14.87 5.15
N VAL A 471 -26.74 13.70 4.56
CA VAL A 471 -26.07 12.44 4.90
C VAL A 471 -25.40 11.85 3.66
N MET A 472 -24.52 10.88 3.86
CA MET A 472 -23.93 10.08 2.77
C MET A 472 -24.67 8.74 2.68
N ASN A 473 -24.86 8.23 1.47
CA ASN A 473 -25.41 6.88 1.27
C ASN A 473 -24.60 5.78 2.00
N THR A 474 -23.33 6.05 2.27
CA THR A 474 -22.40 5.17 2.97
C THR A 474 -22.38 5.37 4.49
N ASP A 475 -23.16 6.31 5.05
CA ASP A 475 -23.23 6.46 6.50
C ASP A 475 -23.99 5.28 7.12
N THR A 476 -23.48 4.79 8.25
CA THR A 476 -24.21 3.90 9.16
C THR A 476 -25.39 4.62 9.80
N ILE A 477 -26.32 3.86 10.40
CA ILE A 477 -27.47 4.47 11.08
C ILE A 477 -27.03 5.25 12.32
N CYS A 478 -26.00 4.79 13.04
CA CYS A 478 -25.39 5.56 14.12
C CYS A 478 -24.84 6.92 13.64
N GLN A 479 -24.05 6.94 12.57
CA GLN A 479 -23.52 8.18 11.98
C GLN A 479 -24.65 9.12 11.49
N VAL A 480 -25.74 8.56 10.96
CA VAL A 480 -26.93 9.35 10.58
C VAL A 480 -27.58 9.97 11.83
N LYS A 481 -27.74 9.23 12.92
CA LYS A 481 -28.28 9.75 14.19
C LYS A 481 -27.40 10.89 14.73
N GLU A 482 -26.08 10.75 14.73
CA GLU A 482 -25.13 11.80 15.14
C GLU A 482 -25.34 13.09 14.32
N LYS A 483 -25.44 12.98 12.98
CA LYS A 483 -25.68 14.13 12.09
C LYS A 483 -27.04 14.78 12.33
N ILE A 484 -28.07 14.01 12.64
CA ILE A 484 -29.41 14.51 12.95
C ILE A 484 -29.40 15.25 14.30
N LEU A 485 -28.80 14.66 15.34
CA LEU A 485 -28.66 15.29 16.65
C LEU A 485 -27.90 16.61 16.52
N GLU A 486 -26.83 16.65 15.73
CA GLU A 486 -26.13 17.90 15.43
C GLU A 486 -27.04 18.93 14.78
N ALA A 487 -27.88 18.56 13.82
CA ALA A 487 -28.78 19.49 13.15
C ALA A 487 -29.83 20.11 14.10
N PHE A 488 -30.38 19.31 15.03
CA PHE A 488 -31.38 19.76 16.01
C PHE A 488 -30.76 20.54 17.18
N TYR A 489 -29.59 20.11 17.66
CA TYR A 489 -28.99 20.59 18.90
C TYR A 489 -27.76 21.49 18.70
N LYS A 490 -27.37 21.83 17.46
CA LYS A 490 -26.20 22.70 17.16
C LYS A 490 -26.10 23.99 17.97
N ASN A 491 -27.24 24.56 18.39
CA ASN A 491 -27.27 25.81 19.15
C ASN A 491 -27.14 25.60 20.67
N LEU A 492 -27.02 24.36 21.13
CA LEU A 492 -26.83 24.01 22.53
C LEU A 492 -25.41 23.44 22.77
N PRO A 493 -24.86 23.62 23.98
CA PRO A 493 -23.64 22.94 24.41
C PRO A 493 -23.76 21.42 24.29
N PHE A 494 -22.69 20.73 23.91
CA PHE A 494 -22.72 19.27 23.66
C PHE A 494 -23.16 18.46 24.89
N SER A 495 -22.76 18.87 26.10
CA SER A 495 -23.18 18.23 27.36
C SER A 495 -24.70 18.13 27.57
N GLN A 496 -25.51 18.90 26.82
CA GLN A 496 -26.97 18.87 26.90
C GLN A 496 -27.62 17.95 25.86
N TRP A 497 -26.85 17.38 24.93
CA TRP A 497 -27.38 16.59 23.83
C TRP A 497 -27.80 15.19 24.31
N PRO A 498 -28.87 14.61 23.75
CA PRO A 498 -29.12 13.18 23.85
C PRO A 498 -27.98 12.38 23.21
N HIS A 499 -27.68 11.20 23.73
CA HIS A 499 -26.76 10.29 23.06
C HIS A 499 -27.45 9.53 21.92
N GLU A 500 -26.66 9.10 20.94
CA GLU A 500 -27.11 8.31 19.79
C GLU A 500 -27.75 6.97 20.20
N GLU A 501 -27.37 6.45 21.36
CA GLU A 501 -27.89 5.22 21.93
C GLU A 501 -29.30 5.40 22.52
N ASP A 502 -29.65 6.61 22.94
CA ASP A 502 -30.91 6.94 23.62
C ASP A 502 -32.05 7.30 22.65
N VAL A 503 -31.75 7.39 21.35
CA VAL A 503 -32.72 7.76 20.31
C VAL A 503 -32.93 6.64 19.31
N ASP A 504 -34.16 6.51 18.83
CA ASP A 504 -34.53 5.69 17.68
C ASP A 504 -34.78 6.55 16.45
N LEU A 505 -34.51 5.98 15.28
CA LEU A 505 -34.71 6.61 13.99
C LEU A 505 -35.65 5.75 13.15
N GLU A 506 -36.81 6.29 12.82
CA GLU A 506 -37.86 5.61 12.07
C GLU A 506 -38.02 6.22 10.68
N TRP A 507 -38.08 5.38 9.64
CA TRP A 507 -38.31 5.80 8.26
C TRP A 507 -39.74 5.48 7.81
N PHE A 508 -40.35 6.44 7.09
CA PHE A 508 -41.70 6.33 6.54
C PHE A 508 -41.64 6.22 5.02
N PRO A 509 -41.55 4.99 4.47
CA PRO A 509 -41.66 4.78 3.03
C PRO A 509 -43.07 5.19 2.56
N GLY A 510 -43.18 6.24 1.77
CA GLY A 510 -44.46 6.69 1.22
C GLY A 510 -45.19 5.58 0.45
N GLY A 511 -46.53 5.62 0.41
CA GLY A 511 -47.33 4.68 -0.38
C GLY A 511 -47.95 3.49 0.38
N GLY A 512 -48.30 3.66 1.66
CA GLY A 512 -49.05 2.64 2.42
C GLY A 512 -48.21 1.51 3.03
N CYS A 513 -46.89 1.59 2.91
CA CYS A 513 -45.96 0.72 3.63
C CYS A 513 -45.90 1.09 5.11
N SER A 514 -45.73 0.08 5.98
CA SER A 514 -45.49 0.31 7.40
C SER A 514 -44.16 1.04 7.61
N SER A 515 -44.12 1.91 8.61
CA SER A 515 -42.88 2.55 9.08
C SER A 515 -41.88 1.50 9.56
N ARG A 516 -40.59 1.85 9.56
CA ARG A 516 -39.50 0.95 9.95
C ARG A 516 -38.47 1.67 10.80
N ILE A 517 -38.19 1.14 11.98
CA ILE A 517 -37.07 1.56 12.83
C ILE A 517 -35.76 1.08 12.19
N LEU A 518 -34.83 2.01 11.99
CA LEU A 518 -33.52 1.77 11.41
C LEU A 518 -32.51 1.47 12.51
N GLN A 519 -31.72 0.43 12.30
CA GLN A 519 -30.64 0.02 13.21
C GLN A 519 -29.39 -0.34 12.41
N ASP A 520 -28.21 -0.19 13.02
CA ASP A 520 -26.94 -0.61 12.41
C ASP A 520 -26.89 -2.12 12.16
N LEU A 521 -27.61 -2.90 12.97
CA LEU A 521 -27.75 -4.34 12.80
C LEU A 521 -29.20 -4.73 13.02
N ASP A 522 -29.77 -5.44 12.07
CA ASP A 522 -31.11 -6.00 12.16
C ASP A 522 -31.18 -7.37 11.46
N ASN A 523 -32.37 -7.95 11.38
CA ASN A 523 -32.57 -9.24 10.72
C ASN A 523 -32.32 -9.21 9.19
N THR A 524 -32.11 -8.02 8.61
CA THR A 524 -31.83 -7.83 7.19
C THR A 524 -30.34 -7.63 6.90
N SER A 525 -29.50 -7.51 7.93
CA SER A 525 -28.05 -7.30 7.79
C SER A 525 -27.37 -8.42 7.00
N ILE A 526 -26.51 -8.02 6.07
CA ILE A 526 -25.84 -8.92 5.14
C ILE A 526 -24.55 -9.48 5.77
N MET A 527 -24.25 -10.75 5.51
CA MET A 527 -22.97 -11.36 5.85
C MET A 527 -21.98 -11.16 4.70
N GLU A 528 -20.81 -10.60 4.99
CA GLU A 528 -19.70 -10.38 4.06
C GLU A 528 -18.44 -11.07 4.61
N ASP A 529 -17.93 -12.08 3.90
CA ASP A 529 -16.75 -12.88 4.30
C ASP A 529 -16.79 -13.42 5.75
N GLY A 530 -17.96 -13.84 6.20
CA GLY A 530 -18.16 -14.39 7.56
C GLY A 530 -18.36 -13.33 8.65
N ARG A 531 -18.35 -12.03 8.29
CA ARG A 531 -18.62 -10.89 9.18
C ARG A 531 -19.99 -10.28 8.90
N LYS A 532 -20.63 -9.70 9.91
CA LYS A 532 -21.88 -8.94 9.72
C LYS A 532 -21.57 -7.53 9.22
N LYS A 533 -22.13 -7.16 8.08
CA LYS A 533 -22.01 -5.81 7.54
C LYS A 533 -22.97 -4.85 8.26
N LEU A 534 -22.47 -3.71 8.70
CA LEU A 534 -23.32 -2.65 9.28
C LEU A 534 -24.28 -2.10 8.22
N ASN A 535 -25.52 -1.91 8.62
CA ASN A 535 -26.57 -1.35 7.77
C ASN A 535 -26.31 0.15 7.56
N THR A 536 -26.43 0.58 6.30
CA THR A 536 -26.22 1.97 5.89
C THR A 536 -27.48 2.58 5.31
N VAL A 537 -27.47 3.89 5.04
CA VAL A 537 -28.53 4.57 4.26
C VAL A 537 -28.80 3.83 2.93
N PHE A 538 -27.73 3.37 2.26
CA PHE A 538 -27.82 2.58 1.03
C PHE A 538 -28.47 1.20 1.23
N HIS A 539 -28.19 0.52 2.35
CA HIS A 539 -28.79 -0.78 2.68
C HIS A 539 -30.32 -0.72 2.70
N TYR A 540 -30.87 0.30 3.36
CA TYR A 540 -32.32 0.53 3.43
C TYR A 540 -32.90 1.19 2.18
N LYS A 541 -32.07 1.58 1.21
CA LYS A 541 -32.47 2.25 -0.05
C LYS A 541 -33.27 3.53 0.19
N ILE A 542 -32.84 4.33 1.15
CA ILE A 542 -33.51 5.59 1.49
C ILE A 542 -33.35 6.57 0.31
N PRO A 543 -34.45 7.13 -0.24
CA PRO A 543 -34.41 8.06 -1.36
C PRO A 543 -34.13 9.51 -0.94
N GLU A 544 -33.78 10.37 -1.90
CA GLU A 544 -33.59 11.81 -1.68
C GLU A 544 -34.90 12.43 -1.18
N GLY A 545 -34.81 13.26 -0.14
CA GLY A 545 -35.95 13.92 0.49
C GLY A 545 -36.82 13.01 1.37
N ALA A 546 -36.37 11.80 1.69
CA ALA A 546 -37.10 10.85 2.54
C ALA A 546 -37.51 11.48 3.89
N SER A 547 -38.71 11.14 4.35
CA SER A 547 -39.23 11.55 5.66
C SER A 547 -38.90 10.52 6.74
N LEU A 548 -38.19 10.97 7.77
CA LEU A 548 -37.86 10.17 8.95
C LEU A 548 -38.37 10.87 10.22
N ALA A 549 -38.50 10.10 11.29
CA ALA A 549 -38.76 10.61 12.62
C ALA A 549 -37.72 10.10 13.61
N MET A 550 -37.25 10.99 14.49
CA MET A 550 -36.43 10.66 15.64
C MET A 550 -37.28 10.70 16.90
N SER A 551 -37.11 9.71 17.78
CA SER A 551 -37.81 9.62 19.07
C SER A 551 -36.86 9.13 20.17
N MET A 552 -37.17 9.44 21.43
CA MET A 552 -36.43 8.88 22.57
C MET A 552 -36.84 7.42 22.78
N LYS A 553 -35.87 6.55 23.12
CA LYS A 553 -36.14 5.16 23.47
C LYS A 553 -36.89 5.07 24.80
N ASP A 554 -37.94 4.25 24.83
CA ASP A 554 -38.54 3.82 26.10
C ASP A 554 -37.55 2.88 26.82
N LYS A 555 -37.23 3.18 28.09
CA LYS A 555 -36.18 2.57 28.95
C LYS A 555 -36.31 1.04 29.23
N ARG A 556 -36.81 0.21 28.31
CA ARG A 556 -37.13 -1.21 28.55
C ARG A 556 -36.31 -2.24 27.78
N GLU A 557 -35.43 -1.88 26.86
CA GLU A 557 -34.61 -2.88 26.16
C GLU A 557 -33.12 -2.52 26.17
N ASN A 558 -32.34 -3.30 26.93
CA ASN A 558 -30.88 -3.35 26.85
C ASN A 558 -30.48 -3.71 25.41
N THR A 559 -30.07 -2.73 24.63
CA THR A 559 -29.42 -2.95 23.33
C THR A 559 -27.93 -2.71 23.45
N LEU A 560 -27.16 -3.49 22.67
CA LEU A 560 -25.70 -3.50 22.56
C LEU A 560 -25.05 -2.11 22.68
N GLY A 561 -23.96 -2.04 23.46
CA GLY A 561 -23.16 -0.83 23.60
C GLY A 561 -22.45 -0.40 22.32
N ARG A 562 -22.12 0.89 22.27
CA ARG A 562 -21.24 1.65 21.37
C ARG A 562 -20.79 0.91 20.10
N ALA A 563 -21.21 1.41 18.94
CA ALA A 563 -20.71 0.93 17.63
C ALA A 563 -19.17 0.96 17.51
N LYS A 564 -18.49 1.85 18.26
CA LYS A 564 -17.02 1.96 18.33
C LYS A 564 -16.33 0.81 19.08
N ASP A 565 -17.06 0.02 19.86
CA ASP A 565 -16.53 -1.14 20.60
C ASP A 565 -16.89 -2.47 19.90
N LEU A 566 -17.41 -2.41 18.67
CA LEU A 566 -17.71 -3.59 17.87
C LEU A 566 -16.43 -4.25 17.37
N ASP A 567 -16.26 -5.51 17.77
CA ASP A 567 -15.14 -6.38 17.41
C ASP A 567 -14.93 -6.43 15.87
N THR A 568 -13.77 -5.96 15.41
CA THR A 568 -13.39 -5.93 13.99
C THR A 568 -13.36 -7.34 13.38
N GLU A 569 -13.23 -8.38 14.20
CA GLU A 569 -13.29 -9.77 13.73
C GLU A 569 -14.72 -10.18 13.32
N LYS A 570 -15.75 -9.53 13.87
CA LYS A 570 -17.16 -9.90 13.72
C LYS A 570 -17.95 -8.96 12.80
N TYR A 571 -17.52 -7.71 12.67
CA TYR A 571 -18.27 -6.67 11.95
C TYR A 571 -17.44 -5.98 10.88
N VAL A 572 -18.11 -5.48 9.84
CA VAL A 572 -17.48 -4.72 8.75
C VAL A 572 -18.39 -3.57 8.31
N HIS A 573 -17.81 -2.44 7.89
CA HIS A 573 -18.57 -1.33 7.34
C HIS A 573 -18.23 -1.08 5.85
N LEU A 574 -17.22 -0.26 5.57
CA LEU A 574 -16.76 0.07 4.21
C LEU A 574 -15.60 -0.82 3.80
N VAL A 575 -14.65 -1.05 4.71
CA VAL A 575 -13.41 -1.77 4.43
C VAL A 575 -13.29 -2.96 5.39
N PRO A 576 -13.02 -4.19 4.90
CA PRO A 576 -12.66 -5.28 5.78
C PRO A 576 -11.33 -4.94 6.48
N PRO A 577 -11.18 -5.19 7.80
CA PRO A 577 -9.94 -4.93 8.51
C PRO A 577 -8.76 -5.59 7.77
N HIS A 578 -7.81 -4.74 7.35
CA HIS A 578 -6.59 -5.19 6.71
C HIS A 578 -5.69 -5.83 7.79
N ASP A 579 -5.32 -7.10 7.63
CA ASP A 579 -4.19 -7.71 8.33
C ASP A 579 -2.90 -6.98 7.90
N GLU A 580 -2.54 -5.90 8.58
CA GLU A 580 -1.30 -5.14 8.31
C GLU A 580 -0.01 -5.91 8.73
N LEU A 581 -0.10 -7.17 9.17
CA LEU A 581 1.02 -7.93 9.74
C LEU A 581 1.44 -9.21 9.00
N ILE A 582 0.90 -9.54 7.83
CA ILE A 582 1.34 -10.74 7.09
C ILE A 582 2.21 -10.34 5.90
N GLU A 583 3.53 -10.43 6.08
CA GLU A 583 4.50 -10.61 4.99
C GLU A 583 3.95 -11.60 3.93
N PRO A 584 4.30 -11.47 2.63
CA PRO A 584 3.63 -12.18 1.56
C PRO A 584 3.95 -13.68 1.57
N LYS A 585 3.36 -14.45 2.49
CA LYS A 585 3.32 -15.90 2.45
C LYS A 585 2.15 -16.33 1.59
N LYS A 586 2.45 -16.50 0.31
CA LYS A 586 1.86 -17.46 -0.64
C LYS A 586 0.42 -17.90 -0.32
N SER A 587 -0.54 -16.98 -0.46
CA SER A 587 -1.94 -17.34 -0.69
C SER A 587 -2.30 -16.94 -2.12
N HIS A 588 -2.26 -17.92 -3.03
CA HIS A 588 -2.74 -17.80 -4.41
C HIS A 588 -4.25 -18.08 -4.50
N ARG A 589 -5.04 -17.56 -3.57
CA ARG A 589 -6.51 -17.65 -3.66
C ARG A 589 -7.16 -16.33 -3.24
N HIS A 590 -7.71 -15.68 -4.27
CA HIS A 590 -8.73 -14.61 -4.23
C HIS A 590 -8.31 -13.19 -3.81
N SER A 591 -7.75 -12.44 -4.77
CA SER A 591 -8.23 -11.09 -5.09
C SER A 591 -7.80 -10.71 -6.51
N HIS A 592 -8.74 -10.74 -7.47
CA HIS A 592 -8.49 -10.43 -8.88
C HIS A 592 -8.60 -8.92 -9.21
N ARG A 593 -8.60 -8.03 -8.21
CA ARG A 593 -8.48 -6.59 -8.40
C ARG A 593 -7.11 -6.15 -7.91
N LYS A 594 -6.21 -5.79 -8.84
CA LYS A 594 -5.04 -4.99 -8.49
C LYS A 594 -5.58 -3.66 -7.92
N LYS A 595 -5.43 -3.44 -6.62
CA LYS A 595 -5.87 -2.18 -5.97
C LYS A 595 -4.99 -1.03 -6.47
N VAL A 596 -5.58 0.16 -6.58
CA VAL A 596 -4.89 1.43 -6.87
C VAL A 596 -3.80 1.66 -5.82
N LEU A 597 -2.65 2.23 -6.21
CA LEU A 597 -1.54 2.55 -5.30
C LEU A 597 -2.05 3.39 -4.11
N PRO A 598 -1.86 2.96 -2.85
CA PRO A 598 -2.35 3.64 -1.66
C PRO A 598 -1.91 5.11 -1.53
N GLU A 599 -0.81 5.49 -2.20
CA GLU A 599 -0.22 6.83 -2.23
C GLU A 599 -1.05 7.84 -3.02
N ILE A 600 -1.90 7.39 -3.95
CA ILE A 600 -2.76 8.28 -4.77
C ILE A 600 -3.76 9.02 -3.88
N TYR A 601 -4.15 8.41 -2.76
CA TYR A 601 -5.04 9.00 -1.79
C TYR A 601 -4.38 10.08 -0.92
N LEU A 602 -3.03 10.22 -0.91
CA LEU A 602 -2.36 11.31 -0.21
C LEU A 602 -2.76 12.69 -0.74
N THR A 603 -3.21 12.77 -2.00
CA THR A 603 -3.79 14.00 -2.57
C THR A 603 -5.03 14.48 -1.80
N ARG A 604 -5.77 13.59 -1.13
CA ARG A 604 -6.89 13.95 -0.25
C ARG A 604 -6.43 14.69 1.01
N LEU A 605 -5.24 14.39 1.53
CA LEU A 605 -4.65 15.15 2.64
C LEU A 605 -4.33 16.58 2.20
N LEU A 606 -3.77 16.75 0.99
CA LEU A 606 -3.49 18.06 0.41
C LEU A 606 -4.76 18.87 0.17
N SER A 607 -5.82 18.23 -0.35
CA SER A 607 -7.14 18.86 -0.51
C SER A 607 -7.70 19.32 0.84
N THR A 608 -7.74 18.43 1.84
CA THR A 608 -8.20 18.75 3.20
C THR A 608 -7.39 19.90 3.81
N LYS A 609 -6.06 19.87 3.67
CA LYS A 609 -5.17 20.94 4.13
C LYS A 609 -5.46 22.26 3.43
N GLY A 610 -5.63 22.25 2.10
CA GLY A 610 -5.98 23.44 1.33
C GLY A 610 -7.27 24.10 1.80
N THR A 611 -8.31 23.30 2.05
CA THR A 611 -9.62 23.79 2.56
C THR A 611 -9.51 24.40 3.95
N LEU A 612 -8.71 23.82 4.84
CA LEU A 612 -8.57 24.27 6.24
C LEU A 612 -7.51 25.37 6.44
N GLN A 613 -6.69 25.65 5.42
CA GLN A 613 -5.50 26.50 5.54
C GLN A 613 -5.80 27.90 6.10
N LYS A 614 -6.86 28.56 5.61
CA LYS A 614 -7.23 29.90 6.07
C LYS A 614 -7.57 29.93 7.56
N PHE A 615 -8.37 28.98 8.05
CA PHE A 615 -8.75 28.88 9.47
C PHE A 615 -7.54 28.63 10.35
N LEU A 616 -6.58 27.83 9.87
CA LEU A 616 -5.32 27.61 10.55
C LEU A 616 -4.46 28.88 10.62
N ASP A 617 -4.35 29.61 9.51
CA ASP A 617 -3.60 30.86 9.45
C ASP A 617 -4.20 31.93 10.37
N ASP A 618 -5.53 32.05 10.41
CA ASP A 618 -6.27 32.96 11.28
C ASP A 618 -6.05 32.59 12.76
N LEU A 619 -6.06 31.29 13.10
CA LEU A 619 -5.76 30.80 14.44
C LEU A 619 -4.31 31.08 14.88
N PHE A 620 -3.33 30.75 14.04
CA PHE A 620 -1.92 31.00 14.36
C PHE A 620 -1.63 32.50 14.45
N GLN A 621 -2.27 33.31 13.60
CA GLN A 621 -2.20 34.75 13.70
C GLN A 621 -2.78 35.24 15.03
N ALA A 622 -3.95 34.75 15.44
CA ALA A 622 -4.55 35.11 16.72
C ALA A 622 -3.63 34.75 17.90
N ILE A 623 -3.07 33.52 17.94
CA ILE A 623 -2.15 33.05 19.00
C ILE A 623 -0.85 33.86 19.06
N LEU A 624 -0.30 34.24 17.90
CA LEU A 624 1.01 34.90 17.77
C LEU A 624 0.90 36.42 17.57
N SER A 625 -0.21 37.03 17.99
CA SER A 625 -0.44 38.47 17.91
C SER A 625 -0.62 39.11 19.28
N ILE A 626 -0.25 40.37 19.41
CA ILE A 626 -0.42 41.15 20.65
C ILE A 626 -1.50 42.20 20.38
N PRO A 627 -2.71 42.04 20.95
CA PRO A 627 -3.75 43.07 20.91
C PRO A 627 -3.26 44.35 21.57
N GLN A 628 -3.44 45.49 20.92
CA GLN A 628 -2.98 46.78 21.45
C GLN A 628 -3.70 47.18 22.74
N GLU A 629 -4.99 46.83 22.86
CA GLU A 629 -5.82 47.23 24.00
C GLU A 629 -5.61 46.35 25.24
N LYS A 630 -5.26 45.07 25.05
CA LYS A 630 -5.10 44.09 26.14
C LYS A 630 -3.89 43.18 25.86
N PRO A 631 -2.66 43.67 26.07
CA PRO A 631 -1.46 42.87 25.90
C PRO A 631 -1.37 41.75 26.97
N PRO A 632 -0.76 40.59 26.66
CA PRO A 632 -0.66 39.48 27.59
C PRO A 632 0.44 39.76 28.64
N LEU A 633 0.09 40.55 29.68
CA LEU A 633 1.01 41.02 30.72
C LEU A 633 1.77 39.88 31.42
N ALA A 634 1.09 38.75 31.66
CA ALA A 634 1.69 37.56 32.27
C ALA A 634 2.80 36.94 31.40
N VAL A 635 2.65 36.96 30.07
CA VAL A 635 3.67 36.45 29.14
C VAL A 635 4.89 37.36 29.18
N LYS A 636 4.69 38.68 29.13
CA LYS A 636 5.77 39.66 29.26
C LYS A 636 6.52 39.48 30.58
N TYR A 637 5.80 39.49 31.70
CA TYR A 637 6.37 39.34 33.04
C TYR A 637 7.18 38.04 33.19
N PHE A 638 6.65 36.93 32.66
CA PHE A 638 7.34 35.65 32.75
C PHE A 638 8.56 35.56 31.82
N PHE A 639 8.50 36.13 30.62
CA PHE A 639 9.63 36.14 29.69
C PHE A 639 10.76 37.03 30.20
N ASP A 640 10.44 38.20 30.77
CA ASP A 640 11.43 39.06 31.44
C ASP A 640 12.08 38.33 32.62
N PHE A 641 11.30 37.56 33.41
CA PHE A 641 11.84 36.72 34.46
C PHE A 641 12.83 35.67 33.91
N LEU A 642 12.50 34.97 32.82
CA LEU A 642 13.42 33.99 32.21
C LEU A 642 14.73 34.63 31.74
N GLU A 643 14.64 35.82 31.13
CA GLU A 643 15.80 36.61 30.70
C GLU A 643 16.67 37.02 31.89
N GLU A 644 16.07 37.57 32.94
CA GLU A 644 16.76 37.96 34.18
C GLU A 644 17.47 36.75 34.84
N GLN A 645 16.82 35.58 34.86
CA GLN A 645 17.41 34.37 35.43
C GLN A 645 18.55 33.79 34.59
N ALA A 646 18.50 33.96 33.26
CA ALA A 646 19.57 33.58 32.36
C ALA A 646 20.79 34.50 32.54
N ASP A 647 20.56 35.82 32.60
CA ASP A 647 21.60 36.82 32.81
C ASP A 647 22.35 36.61 34.13
N LYS A 648 21.60 36.37 35.23
CA LYS A 648 22.17 36.05 36.56
C LYS A 648 23.11 34.85 36.57
N ARG A 649 22.97 33.93 35.60
CA ARG A 649 23.75 32.70 35.49
C ARG A 649 24.74 32.73 34.33
N GLY A 650 24.89 33.88 33.65
CA GLY A 650 25.80 34.04 32.52
C GLY A 650 25.41 33.22 31.28
N ILE A 651 24.12 32.90 31.11
CA ILE A 651 23.63 32.18 29.93
C ILE A 651 23.41 33.20 28.80
N THR A 652 24.39 33.30 27.91
CA THR A 652 24.40 34.29 26.80
C THR A 652 23.87 33.74 25.48
N ASP A 653 23.61 32.43 25.38
CA ASP A 653 23.14 31.76 24.18
C ASP A 653 21.65 32.08 23.88
N PRO A 654 21.33 32.83 22.80
CA PRO A 654 19.95 33.20 22.47
C PRO A 654 19.05 32.00 22.20
N ASP A 655 19.62 30.88 21.71
CA ASP A 655 18.86 29.65 21.46
C ASP A 655 18.31 29.07 22.76
N THR A 656 19.08 29.15 23.84
CA THR A 656 18.67 28.64 25.15
C THR A 656 17.46 29.41 25.67
N LEU A 657 17.47 30.75 25.56
CA LEU A 657 16.34 31.60 25.93
C LEU A 657 15.10 31.33 25.06
N HIS A 658 15.28 31.18 23.74
CA HIS A 658 14.20 30.82 22.83
C HIS A 658 13.57 29.48 23.21
N ILE A 659 14.39 28.48 23.55
CA ILE A 659 13.92 27.17 24.01
C ILE A 659 13.15 27.29 25.33
N TRP A 660 13.62 28.08 26.29
CA TRP A 660 12.91 28.29 27.56
C TRP A 660 11.53 28.91 27.35
N LYS A 661 11.44 29.96 26.54
CA LYS A 661 10.16 30.62 26.16
C LYS A 661 9.22 29.65 25.46
N THR A 662 9.75 28.85 24.53
CA THR A 662 8.98 27.83 23.77
C THR A 662 8.44 26.75 24.70
N ASN A 663 9.29 26.22 25.58
CA ASN A 663 8.95 25.18 26.54
C ASN A 663 8.01 25.68 27.64
N SER A 664 7.98 26.97 27.97
CA SER A 664 7.15 27.51 29.04
C SER A 664 5.74 27.88 28.60
N LEU A 665 5.56 28.38 27.37
CA LEU A 665 4.26 28.89 26.90
C LEU A 665 3.72 28.10 25.69
N PRO A 666 4.28 28.15 24.47
CA PRO A 666 3.76 27.41 23.32
C PRO A 666 3.52 25.92 23.59
N LEU A 667 4.52 25.20 24.12
CA LEU A 667 4.42 23.74 24.26
C LEU A 667 3.57 23.31 25.46
N ARG A 668 3.50 24.11 26.52
CA ARG A 668 2.77 23.77 27.75
C ARG A 668 1.33 24.22 27.75
N PHE A 669 1.07 25.42 27.22
CA PHE A 669 -0.26 26.00 27.18
C PHE A 669 -0.89 25.83 25.80
N TRP A 670 -0.33 26.44 24.75
CA TRP A 670 -0.99 26.49 23.45
C TRP A 670 -1.16 25.12 22.78
N VAL A 671 -0.12 24.29 22.74
CA VAL A 671 -0.22 22.92 22.22
C VAL A 671 -1.23 22.10 23.01
N ASN A 672 -1.29 22.29 24.33
CA ASN A 672 -2.26 21.57 25.17
C ASN A 672 -3.70 21.99 24.86
N ILE A 673 -3.96 23.28 24.66
CA ILE A 673 -5.27 23.80 24.25
C ILE A 673 -5.64 23.35 22.83
N LEU A 674 -4.72 23.45 21.88
CA LEU A 674 -4.91 23.02 20.49
C LEU A 674 -5.28 21.54 20.40
N LYS A 675 -4.63 20.69 21.20
CA LYS A 675 -4.93 19.25 21.24
C LYS A 675 -6.19 18.92 22.04
N ASN A 676 -6.63 19.79 22.95
CA ASN A 676 -7.75 19.51 23.86
C ASN A 676 -8.77 20.64 23.83
N PRO A 677 -9.47 20.84 22.70
CA PRO A 677 -10.46 21.90 22.55
C PRO A 677 -11.63 21.78 23.54
N GLN A 678 -11.93 20.57 24.02
CA GLN A 678 -12.96 20.31 25.03
C GLN A 678 -12.62 20.90 26.41
N PHE A 679 -11.40 21.41 26.62
CA PHE A 679 -11.07 22.20 27.80
C PHE A 679 -11.65 23.62 27.72
N VAL A 680 -11.88 24.13 26.51
CA VAL A 680 -12.32 25.51 26.25
C VAL A 680 -13.78 25.57 25.85
N PHE A 681 -14.22 24.59 25.07
CA PHE A 681 -15.58 24.53 24.52
C PHE A 681 -16.31 23.29 25.00
N ASP A 682 -17.62 23.41 25.17
CA ASP A 682 -18.51 22.28 25.41
C ASP A 682 -18.87 21.61 24.09
N ILE A 683 -17.93 20.81 23.60
CA ILE A 683 -18.01 20.08 22.33
C ILE A 683 -17.61 18.62 22.52
N ASP A 684 -18.08 17.77 21.62
CA ASP A 684 -17.53 16.43 21.47
C ASP A 684 -16.19 16.48 20.72
N LYS A 685 -15.15 15.91 21.34
CA LYS A 685 -13.86 15.71 20.69
C LYS A 685 -13.84 14.32 20.06
N THR A 686 -14.17 14.26 18.78
CA THR A 686 -14.08 13.01 18.00
C THR A 686 -12.62 12.59 17.78
N ASP A 687 -12.39 11.29 17.58
CA ASP A 687 -11.05 10.75 17.32
C ASP A 687 -10.44 11.32 16.03
N HIS A 688 -11.26 11.54 14.99
CA HIS A 688 -10.82 12.20 13.76
C HIS A 688 -10.38 13.64 14.00
N MET A 689 -11.09 14.37 14.86
CA MET A 689 -10.71 15.73 15.25
C MET A 689 -9.39 15.71 16.01
N ASP A 690 -9.20 14.79 16.96
CA ASP A 690 -7.92 14.60 17.66
C ASP A 690 -6.75 14.32 16.71
N ALA A 691 -6.98 13.45 15.71
CA ALA A 691 -5.98 13.11 14.71
C ALA A 691 -5.56 14.33 13.87
N CYS A 692 -6.53 15.15 13.43
CA CYS A 692 -6.27 16.39 12.69
C CYS A 692 -5.58 17.45 13.57
N LEU A 693 -6.06 17.66 14.80
CA LEU A 693 -5.48 18.61 15.75
C LEU A 693 -4.06 18.21 16.16
N SER A 694 -3.74 16.92 16.20
CA SER A 694 -2.38 16.45 16.45
C SER A 694 -1.42 16.82 15.31
N VAL A 695 -1.88 16.79 14.05
CA VAL A 695 -1.10 17.25 12.90
C VAL A 695 -0.90 18.77 12.96
N ILE A 696 -1.95 19.53 13.24
CA ILE A 696 -1.91 20.99 13.39
C ILE A 696 -1.00 21.41 14.55
N ALA A 697 -1.13 20.75 15.70
CA ALA A 697 -0.28 21.00 16.86
C ALA A 697 1.19 20.69 16.54
N GLN A 698 1.48 19.63 15.78
CA GLN A 698 2.85 19.36 15.34
C GLN A 698 3.39 20.46 14.42
N ALA A 699 2.59 20.99 13.49
CA ALA A 699 2.99 22.12 12.66
C ALA A 699 3.29 23.37 13.51
N PHE A 700 2.51 23.63 14.56
CA PHE A 700 2.78 24.70 15.52
C PHE A 700 4.08 24.48 16.29
N ILE A 701 4.36 23.25 16.74
CA ILE A 701 5.62 22.87 17.40
C ILE A 701 6.82 23.12 16.47
N ASP A 702 6.70 22.69 15.21
CA ASP A 702 7.76 22.87 14.21
C ASP A 702 7.98 24.36 13.88
N ALA A 703 6.93 25.18 13.92
CA ALA A 703 7.02 26.64 13.81
C ALA A 703 7.73 27.31 15.00
N CYS A 704 7.68 26.73 16.20
CA CYS A 704 8.44 27.22 17.35
C CYS A 704 9.89 26.71 17.37
N SER A 705 10.26 25.77 16.51
CA SER A 705 11.62 25.20 16.48
C SER A 705 12.65 26.15 15.87
N ILE A 706 13.84 26.19 16.47
CA ILE A 706 15.00 26.92 15.93
C ILE A 706 15.59 26.17 14.73
N SER A 707 15.69 24.84 14.83
CA SER A 707 16.32 24.00 13.80
C SER A 707 15.55 23.97 12.50
N ASP A 708 16.25 24.06 11.38
CA ASP A 708 15.65 23.94 10.05
C ASP A 708 15.01 22.58 9.84
N LEU A 709 13.92 22.57 9.07
CA LEU A 709 13.16 21.37 8.78
C LEU A 709 13.92 20.54 7.75
N GLN A 710 14.57 19.47 8.21
CA GLN A 710 15.21 18.49 7.32
C GLN A 710 14.17 17.53 6.77
N LEU A 711 13.92 17.63 5.46
CA LEU A 711 12.95 16.79 4.74
C LEU A 711 13.69 15.77 3.87
N GLY A 712 13.28 14.51 3.99
CA GLY A 712 13.74 13.41 3.19
C GLY A 712 12.57 12.52 2.77
N LYS A 713 12.87 11.46 2.02
CA LYS A 713 11.85 10.50 1.57
C LYS A 713 11.12 9.81 2.72
N ASP A 714 11.80 9.62 3.85
CA ASP A 714 11.26 8.96 5.05
C ASP A 714 10.72 9.95 6.09
N SER A 715 10.56 11.23 5.70
CA SER A 715 9.96 12.22 6.60
C SER A 715 8.47 11.91 6.82
N PRO A 716 7.98 12.00 8.07
CA PRO A 716 6.56 11.84 8.37
C PRO A 716 5.67 12.74 7.51
N THR A 717 4.54 12.20 7.03
CA THR A 717 3.62 12.92 6.13
C THR A 717 3.06 14.20 6.71
N ASN A 718 2.82 14.27 8.03
CA ASN A 718 2.39 15.48 8.71
C ASN A 718 3.43 16.63 8.59
N LYS A 719 4.73 16.31 8.58
CA LYS A 719 5.80 17.30 8.35
C LYS A 719 5.86 17.74 6.89
N LEU A 720 5.67 16.81 5.96
CA LEU A 720 5.62 17.12 4.52
C LEU A 720 4.43 18.02 4.18
N LEU A 721 3.29 17.84 4.85
CA LEU A 721 2.03 18.52 4.56
C LEU A 721 2.11 20.05 4.77
N TYR A 722 2.84 20.49 5.80
CA TYR A 722 2.98 21.90 6.19
C TYR A 722 4.39 22.48 5.95
N ALA A 723 5.29 21.70 5.36
CA ALA A 723 6.69 22.08 5.12
C ALA A 723 6.88 23.46 4.48
N LYS A 724 5.98 23.84 3.56
CA LYS A 724 6.05 25.11 2.82
C LYS A 724 5.68 26.31 3.69
N GLU A 725 4.78 26.13 4.65
CA GLU A 725 4.27 27.19 5.52
C GLU A 725 5.12 27.39 6.78
N ILE A 726 5.83 26.35 7.27
CA ILE A 726 6.66 26.42 8.47
C ILE A 726 7.64 27.63 8.49
N PRO A 727 8.38 27.96 7.42
CA PRO A 727 9.28 29.12 7.44
C PRO A 727 8.57 30.45 7.73
N GLU A 728 7.35 30.63 7.22
CA GLU A 728 6.55 31.83 7.49
C GLU A 728 6.07 31.84 8.95
N TYR A 729 5.58 30.70 9.46
CA TYR A 729 5.17 30.60 10.86
C TYR A 729 6.34 30.82 11.82
N LYS A 730 7.54 30.31 11.51
CA LYS A 730 8.77 30.61 12.27
C LYS A 730 9.05 32.11 12.35
N LYS A 731 8.91 32.83 11.23
CA LYS A 731 9.07 34.29 11.20
C LYS A 731 8.03 34.98 12.08
N ARG A 732 6.78 34.51 12.12
CA ARG A 732 5.74 35.04 13.01
C ARG A 732 6.09 34.80 14.49
N VAL A 733 6.57 33.62 14.86
CA VAL A 733 7.03 33.31 16.24
C VAL A 733 8.20 34.23 16.65
N GLN A 734 9.20 34.40 15.78
CA GLN A 734 10.32 35.29 16.04
C GLN A 734 9.87 36.74 16.22
N CYS A 735 8.93 37.21 15.38
CA CYS A 735 8.34 38.54 15.50
C CYS A 735 7.58 38.70 16.83
N PHE A 736 6.78 37.71 17.20
CA PHE A 736 6.05 37.70 18.47
C PHE A 736 7.00 37.81 19.67
N TYR A 737 8.07 37.01 19.73
CA TYR A 737 9.05 37.09 20.82
C TYR A 737 9.78 38.43 20.86
N LYS A 738 10.11 38.99 19.70
CA LYS A 738 10.72 40.31 19.61
C LYS A 738 9.77 41.41 20.11
N GLN A 739 8.50 41.37 19.72
CA GLN A 739 7.51 42.36 20.18
C GLN A 739 7.29 42.28 21.69
N ILE A 740 7.20 41.07 22.28
CA ILE A 740 7.13 40.90 23.74
C ILE A 740 8.40 41.49 24.40
N GLN A 741 9.58 41.25 23.84
CA GLN A 741 10.82 41.80 24.39
C GLN A 741 10.83 43.33 24.37
N GLU A 742 10.35 43.94 23.29
CA GLU A 742 10.27 45.40 23.11
C GLU A 742 9.17 46.08 23.94
N MET A 743 8.24 45.33 24.53
CA MET A 743 7.25 45.90 25.47
C MET A 743 7.95 46.50 26.70
N ALA A 744 7.34 47.55 27.26
CA ALA A 744 7.81 48.14 28.51
C ALA A 744 7.89 47.08 29.62
N PRO A 745 8.96 47.08 30.43
CA PRO A 745 9.10 46.14 31.55
C PRO A 745 7.99 46.38 32.56
N LEU A 746 7.39 45.29 33.06
CA LEU A 746 6.37 45.36 34.10
C LEU A 746 7.00 45.39 35.49
N SER A 747 6.53 46.30 36.35
CA SER A 747 6.89 46.28 37.76
C SER A 747 6.20 45.11 38.49
N GLU A 748 6.80 44.64 39.60
CA GLU A 748 6.15 43.63 40.45
C GLU A 748 4.81 44.10 41.01
N GLN A 749 4.67 45.41 41.28
CA GLN A 749 3.43 45.99 41.78
C GLN A 749 2.30 45.91 40.74
N GLU A 750 2.57 46.23 39.47
CA GLU A 750 1.58 46.15 38.40
C GLU A 750 1.13 44.71 38.17
N MET A 751 2.08 43.77 38.13
CA MET A 751 1.74 42.36 37.96
C MET A 751 0.95 41.81 39.15
N ASN A 752 1.33 42.18 40.39
CA ASN A 752 0.58 41.78 41.57
C ASN A 752 -0.83 42.37 41.58
N ALA A 753 -1.01 43.62 41.15
CA ALA A 753 -2.34 44.22 41.03
C ALA A 753 -3.23 43.46 40.03
N HIS A 754 -2.68 43.06 38.88
CA HIS A 754 -3.37 42.22 37.89
C HIS A 754 -3.76 40.86 38.48
N LEU A 755 -2.83 40.18 39.18
CA LEU A 755 -3.09 38.90 39.83
C LEU A 755 -4.12 39.01 40.98
N ALA A 756 -4.13 40.13 41.70
CA ALA A 756 -5.11 40.42 42.74
C ALA A 756 -6.52 40.62 42.16
N GLU A 757 -6.62 41.21 40.98
CA GLU A 757 -7.87 41.35 40.24
C GLU A 757 -8.41 39.99 39.79
N GLU A 758 -7.58 39.16 39.16
CA GLU A 758 -7.95 37.79 38.77
C GLU A 758 -8.35 36.93 39.97
N SER A 759 -7.63 37.04 41.09
CA SER A 759 -7.96 36.36 42.36
C SER A 759 -9.31 36.80 42.94
N ARG A 760 -9.69 38.07 42.76
CA ARG A 760 -10.97 38.61 43.22
C ARG A 760 -12.12 38.18 42.32
N LYS A 761 -11.88 38.16 41.00
CA LYS A 761 -12.88 37.83 39.98
C LYS A 761 -13.45 36.43 40.14
N TYR A 762 -12.63 35.47 40.53
CA TYR A 762 -13.02 34.05 40.67
C TYR A 762 -12.97 33.56 42.12
N ARG A 763 -13.07 34.48 43.07
CA ARG A 763 -13.10 34.13 44.49
C ARG A 763 -14.33 33.27 44.78
N ASN A 764 -14.14 32.20 45.55
CA ASN A 764 -15.18 31.23 45.94
C ASN A 764 -15.75 30.37 44.80
N GLU A 765 -15.15 30.37 43.61
CA GLU A 765 -15.55 29.47 42.50
C GLU A 765 -15.15 28.00 42.75
N PHE A 766 -14.24 27.76 43.70
CA PHE A 766 -13.69 26.44 43.99
C PHE A 766 -13.78 26.09 45.46
N ASN A 767 -14.02 24.81 45.74
CA ASN A 767 -13.98 24.24 47.07
C ASN A 767 -12.53 24.09 47.57
N THR A 768 -12.01 25.15 48.20
CA THR A 768 -10.64 25.19 48.72
C THR A 768 -10.42 24.20 49.88
N ASN A 769 -11.45 23.95 50.70
CA ASN A 769 -11.38 22.99 51.81
C ASN A 769 -11.19 21.54 51.32
N LEU A 770 -11.90 21.16 50.26
CA LEU A 770 -11.69 19.86 49.61
C LEU A 770 -10.25 19.75 49.07
N ALA A 771 -9.76 20.79 48.39
CA ALA A 771 -8.38 20.81 47.89
C ALA A 771 -7.35 20.68 49.04
N LEU A 772 -7.53 21.41 50.14
CA LEU A 772 -6.69 21.31 51.34
C LEU A 772 -6.71 19.91 51.96
N THR A 773 -7.87 19.27 52.01
CA THR A 773 -8.04 17.91 52.52
C THR A 773 -7.29 16.89 51.65
N GLU A 774 -7.36 17.04 50.32
CA GLU A 774 -6.59 16.19 49.40
C GLU A 774 -5.08 16.44 49.49
N ILE A 775 -4.63 17.69 49.68
CA ILE A 775 -3.21 17.99 49.93
C ILE A 775 -2.74 17.36 51.23
N TYR A 776 -3.56 17.44 52.29
CA TYR A 776 -3.24 16.85 53.59
C TYR A 776 -3.00 15.34 53.49
N LYS A 777 -3.67 14.61 52.60
CA LYS A 777 -3.39 13.18 52.38
C LYS A 777 -1.94 12.92 51.98
N TYR A 778 -1.34 13.78 51.15
CA TYR A 778 0.09 13.70 50.83
C TYR A 778 0.94 14.04 52.04
N ALA A 779 0.58 15.10 52.78
CA ALA A 779 1.32 15.51 53.97
C ALA A 779 1.35 14.40 55.03
N LYS A 780 0.23 13.71 55.24
CA LYS A 780 0.12 12.54 56.11
C LYS A 780 0.95 11.37 55.60
N ARG A 781 0.85 11.04 54.30
CA ARG A 781 1.60 9.91 53.71
C ARG A 781 3.11 10.05 53.86
N TYR A 782 3.63 11.28 53.77
CA TYR A 782 5.07 11.57 53.84
C TYR A 782 5.45 12.35 55.10
N ARG A 783 4.70 12.19 56.20
CA ARG A 783 4.87 12.91 57.47
C ARG A 783 6.33 12.95 57.92
N THR A 784 6.97 11.80 58.07
CA THR A 784 8.35 11.66 58.53
C THR A 784 9.35 12.45 57.68
N GLN A 785 9.18 12.42 56.36
CA GLN A 785 10.07 13.09 55.41
C GLN A 785 9.88 14.61 55.46
N VAL A 786 8.63 15.07 55.58
CA VAL A 786 8.31 16.49 55.74
C VAL A 786 8.86 17.02 57.07
N VAL A 787 8.65 16.31 58.18
CA VAL A 787 9.19 16.68 59.51
C VAL A 787 10.71 16.79 59.47
N ASN A 788 11.41 15.78 58.94
CA ASN A 788 12.87 15.79 58.82
C ASN A 788 13.38 16.95 57.95
N ALA A 789 12.67 17.28 56.86
CA ALA A 789 13.03 18.40 56.00
C ALA A 789 12.81 19.76 56.70
N LEU A 790 11.72 19.90 57.46
CA LEU A 790 11.43 21.10 58.26
C LEU A 790 12.47 21.28 59.37
N ASP A 791 12.90 20.20 60.02
CA ASP A 791 13.96 20.26 61.04
C ASP A 791 15.31 20.63 60.44
N SER A 792 15.62 20.15 59.24
CA SER A 792 16.87 20.45 58.54
C SER A 792 16.95 21.90 58.07
N ASN A 793 15.81 22.57 57.86
CA ASN A 793 15.75 23.96 57.41
C ASN A 793 15.88 24.94 58.59
N PRO A 794 16.95 25.77 58.68
CA PRO A 794 17.18 26.66 59.81
C PRO A 794 16.05 27.67 60.06
N THR A 795 15.41 28.16 58.99
CA THR A 795 14.32 29.14 59.10
C THR A 795 13.04 28.50 59.59
N ALA A 796 12.75 27.27 59.13
CA ALA A 796 11.60 26.50 59.58
C ALA A 796 11.73 26.08 61.07
N ARG A 797 12.93 25.73 61.50
CA ARG A 797 13.23 25.44 62.92
C ARG A 797 13.02 26.65 63.81
N ARG A 798 13.52 27.83 63.42
CA ARG A 798 13.32 29.10 64.18
C ARG A 798 11.85 29.47 64.31
N THR A 799 11.03 29.14 63.33
CA THR A 799 9.59 29.46 63.32
C THR A 799 8.71 28.33 63.83
N GLN A 800 9.32 27.25 64.35
CA GLN A 800 8.62 26.10 64.95
C GLN A 800 7.59 25.46 63.99
N LEU A 801 7.88 25.45 62.69
CA LEU A 801 6.95 24.94 61.67
C LEU A 801 6.74 23.43 61.78
N GLN A 802 7.76 22.69 62.23
CA GLN A 802 7.70 21.27 62.50
C GLN A 802 6.66 20.95 63.59
N HIS A 803 6.73 21.63 64.74
CA HIS A 803 5.74 21.48 65.82
C HIS A 803 4.31 21.85 65.37
N ARG A 804 4.16 22.93 64.60
CA ARG A 804 2.83 23.32 64.05
C ARG A 804 2.29 22.29 63.07
N PHE A 805 3.15 21.66 62.27
CA PHE A 805 2.75 20.60 61.36
C PHE A 805 2.31 19.33 62.11
N GLU A 806 3.05 18.95 63.14
CA GLU A 806 2.66 17.86 64.05
C GLU A 806 1.32 18.13 64.74
N GLN A 807 1.08 19.38 65.17
CA GLN A 807 -0.22 19.80 65.73
C GLN A 807 -1.38 19.63 64.74
N VAL A 808 -1.18 19.95 63.45
CA VAL A 808 -2.19 19.69 62.41
C VAL A 808 -2.53 18.21 62.35
N ILE A 809 -1.53 17.34 62.40
CA ILE A 809 -1.74 15.89 62.32
C ILE A 809 -2.51 15.40 63.55
N ALA A 810 -2.13 15.85 64.74
CA ALA A 810 -2.83 15.49 65.97
C ALA A 810 -4.32 15.91 65.97
N LEU A 811 -4.62 17.11 65.47
CA LEU A 811 -5.99 17.64 65.36
C LEU A 811 -6.85 16.88 64.34
N VAL A 812 -6.27 16.50 63.20
CA VAL A 812 -7.00 15.79 62.14
C VAL A 812 -7.15 14.29 62.45
N GLU A 813 -6.24 13.69 63.22
CA GLU A 813 -6.27 12.26 63.58
C GLU A 813 -6.94 11.94 64.92
N ASP A 814 -7.49 12.93 65.64
CA ASP A 814 -8.06 12.79 67.01
C ASP A 814 -7.04 12.23 68.05
N ASN A 815 -5.73 12.43 67.85
CA ASN A 815 -4.68 12.04 68.79
C ASN A 815 -4.34 13.17 69.79
N ILE A 816 -5.35 13.86 70.30
CA ILE A 816 -5.19 15.06 71.16
C ILE A 816 -4.51 14.74 72.51
N TYR A 817 -4.36 13.46 72.88
CA TYR A 817 -3.76 13.07 74.16
C TYR A 817 -2.25 12.75 74.14
N GLU A 818 -1.57 12.70 72.99
CA GLU A 818 -0.11 12.40 72.96
C GLU A 818 0.79 13.64 72.81
N CYS A 819 0.32 14.76 72.24
CA CYS A 819 1.18 15.92 71.98
C CYS A 819 1.30 16.93 73.14
N CYS A 820 0.56 16.78 74.24
CA CYS A 820 0.61 17.72 75.38
C CYS A 820 1.57 17.30 76.51
N SER A 821 2.39 16.26 76.35
CA SER A 821 3.23 15.73 77.44
C SER A 821 4.71 16.15 77.42
N GLU A 822 5.14 17.05 76.53
CA GLU A 822 6.50 17.60 76.59
C GLU A 822 6.46 19.13 76.38
N ALA A 823 6.05 19.82 77.44
CA ALA A 823 6.25 21.26 77.63
C ALA A 823 7.11 21.49 78.88
#